data_AF-A0A922AHG3-F1
#
_entry.id   AF-A0A922AHG3-F1
#
_cell.length_a   1.000
_cell.length_b   1.000
_cell.length_c   1.000
_cell.angle_alpha   90.00
_cell.angle_beta   90.00
_cell.angle_gamma   90.00
#
_symmetry.space_group_name_H-M   'P 1'
#
loop_
_entity.id
_entity.type
_entity.pdbx_description
1 polymer ?
#
loop_
_entity_poly.entity_id
_entity_poly.type
_entity_poly.pdbx_seq_one_letter_code
_entity_poly.pdbx_strand_id
1 'polypeptide(L)'
;MRDTMVKINDRYEFPLQLDLDRENGKYLSPDADRSVRNLYTLHSVLVHSGGVHGGHYYAFIRPTLSDQWFKFDDERVTKEDVKRALEEQYGGEEELPPTNPGFNNSPFKFTKYSNAYMLVYIRESDKDKIICNVDEKDIAEHLRIRLKKEQEEKEQKRKEKAEAHLYTIIKVARNEDLLEQIGRDIYFDLVDHEKVHSFRIQKQMPFNVFKEEVAKEFGIPVQFQRFWFWAKRQNHTYRPNRPLTPQEEVQSVGQLREVSNKANNAELKLFLEVELGQDLKPVPPPEKTKEDILLFFKLYEPLKEMLQYVGRLFVKGSGKPVEILAKLNEMAGFSPDEEIEIYEEIKFEPNIMCERIDKKATFRASQLEDGDIICFQKSAQVGSSDQCRYPDVPSFLEYVHNRQVVRFRSLEKPKEDEFCLELSKNHNYDDVVERVAQHLGLEDPSKIRLTSHNCYSQQPKPQPIKYRGVEHLSDMLVHYNQSSDILYYEVLDIPLPELQGLKTLKVAFHHATKDEVVIHTIRLPKQSTVGDVINDLKTKVELSDPNAELRLLEVFYHKIYKIFPLSEKIENINDQYWTLRAEEIPEEEKNLDPHDRLIHVYHFMKDTAQNQVQNFGEPFFLVIHEGETLAEVKVRIQKKLQVPDEEFSKWKFAFLSLGRPEYLQDSDIVSNRFQRRDVYGAWEQYLGLEHTDNAPKRSYAANQNRHTFEKPVKIYN
;
A
#
# COMPACT_ATOMS: atom_id res chain seq x y z
N MET A 1 22.31 13.46 -4.85
CA MET A 1 21.28 14.06 -3.97
C MET A 1 19.98 14.06 -4.74
N ARG A 2 18.83 13.87 -4.08
CA ARG A 2 17.50 13.90 -4.75
C ARG A 2 17.19 15.34 -5.15
N ASP A 3 16.68 15.56 -6.36
CA ASP A 3 16.08 16.83 -6.77
C ASP A 3 15.01 17.21 -5.75
N THR A 4 15.32 18.20 -4.92
CA THR A 4 14.41 18.67 -3.89
C THR A 4 13.80 19.95 -4.44
N MET A 5 12.49 19.97 -4.57
CA MET A 5 11.75 21.17 -4.97
C MET A 5 12.04 22.29 -3.95
N VAL A 6 12.32 23.51 -4.43
CA VAL A 6 12.64 24.68 -3.59
C VAL A 6 11.67 25.82 -3.94
N LYS A 7 11.23 26.58 -2.91
CA LYS A 7 10.46 27.81 -3.08
C LYS A 7 11.41 28.99 -3.01
N ILE A 8 11.43 29.83 -4.04
CA ILE A 8 12.21 31.06 -4.09
C ILE A 8 11.38 32.16 -3.44
N ASN A 9 11.92 32.81 -2.40
CA ASN A 9 11.24 33.90 -1.67
C ASN A 9 11.87 35.27 -1.95
N ASP A 10 12.71 35.37 -2.99
CA ASP A 10 13.36 36.60 -3.40
C ASP A 10 12.34 37.68 -3.76
N ARG A 11 12.74 38.94 -3.59
CA ARG A 11 11.87 40.08 -3.88
C ARG A 11 11.65 40.21 -5.39
N TYR A 12 10.40 40.05 -5.82
CA TYR A 12 9.97 40.25 -7.20
C TYR A 12 8.79 41.21 -7.25
N GLU A 13 9.02 42.40 -7.82
CA GLU A 13 7.98 43.42 -7.96
C GLU A 13 7.11 43.17 -9.19
N PHE A 14 5.84 43.53 -9.09
CA PHE A 14 4.91 43.51 -10.20
C PHE A 14 3.98 44.73 -10.16
N PRO A 15 3.80 45.44 -11.29
CA PRO A 15 3.12 46.73 -11.27
C PRO A 15 1.59 46.59 -11.28
N LEU A 16 0.88 47.61 -10.78
CA LEU A 16 -0.58 47.66 -10.91
C LEU A 16 -1.01 47.79 -12.39
N GLN A 17 -0.23 48.51 -13.20
CA GLN A 17 -0.40 48.66 -14.65
C GLN A 17 0.83 48.15 -15.38
N LEU A 18 0.62 47.23 -16.32
CA LEU A 18 1.65 46.62 -17.14
C LEU A 18 1.48 47.11 -18.59
N ASP A 19 2.36 48.00 -19.02
CA ASP A 19 2.40 48.50 -20.40
C ASP A 19 3.40 47.65 -21.22
N LEU A 20 2.89 46.82 -22.13
CA LEU A 20 3.70 45.98 -23.01
C LEU A 20 4.04 46.66 -24.35
N ASP A 21 3.43 47.82 -24.65
CA ASP A 21 3.74 48.61 -25.83
C ASP A 21 5.01 49.47 -25.63
N ARG A 22 5.52 49.55 -24.39
CA ARG A 22 6.76 50.27 -24.03
C ARG A 22 7.94 49.86 -24.90
N GLU A 23 8.90 50.77 -25.06
CA GLU A 23 10.09 50.56 -25.89
C GLU A 23 9.73 50.19 -27.35
N ASN A 24 8.68 50.82 -27.90
CA ASN A 24 8.17 50.63 -29.28
C ASN A 24 7.69 49.20 -29.60
N GLY A 25 7.07 48.55 -28.62
CA GLY A 25 6.53 47.19 -28.76
C GLY A 25 7.63 46.12 -28.76
N LYS A 26 8.72 46.32 -28.01
CA LYS A 26 9.85 45.38 -27.89
C LYS A 26 9.42 43.95 -27.53
N TYR A 27 8.34 43.81 -26.79
CA TYR A 27 7.81 42.52 -26.33
C TYR A 27 6.73 41.94 -27.24
N LEU A 28 6.38 42.65 -28.32
CA LEU A 28 5.40 42.23 -29.31
C LEU A 28 6.10 41.62 -30.53
N SER A 29 5.44 40.68 -31.20
CA SER A 29 5.93 40.18 -32.48
C SER A 29 5.93 41.29 -33.54
N PRO A 30 6.81 41.21 -34.56
CA PRO A 30 6.81 42.18 -35.66
C PRO A 30 5.45 42.31 -36.38
N ASP A 31 4.71 41.20 -36.46
CA ASP A 31 3.39 41.11 -37.10
C ASP A 31 2.21 41.42 -36.16
N ALA A 32 2.48 41.85 -34.92
CA ALA A 32 1.42 42.19 -33.98
C ALA A 32 0.62 43.41 -34.45
N ASP A 33 -0.71 43.34 -34.29
CA ASP A 33 -1.59 44.47 -34.58
C ASP A 33 -1.31 45.64 -33.63
N ARG A 34 -0.70 46.70 -34.17
CA ARG A 34 -0.34 47.92 -33.42
C ARG A 34 -1.50 48.89 -33.25
N SER A 35 -2.68 48.59 -33.78
CA SER A 35 -3.89 49.40 -33.57
C SER A 35 -4.51 49.19 -32.18
N VAL A 36 -4.21 48.07 -31.54
CA VAL A 36 -4.71 47.72 -30.20
C VAL A 36 -3.64 47.99 -29.15
N ARG A 37 -3.99 48.78 -28.13
CA ARG A 37 -3.08 49.08 -27.01
C ARG A 37 -2.98 47.89 -26.05
N ASN A 38 -1.77 47.40 -25.81
CA ASN A 38 -1.44 46.32 -24.89
C ASN A 38 -1.15 46.86 -23.48
N LEU A 39 -2.08 47.66 -22.95
CA LEU A 39 -2.07 48.11 -21.56
C LEU A 39 -2.91 47.17 -20.71
N TYR A 40 -2.32 46.68 -19.63
CA TYR A 40 -2.93 45.68 -18.76
C TYR A 40 -3.03 46.18 -17.33
N THR A 41 -4.15 45.89 -16.67
CA THR A 41 -4.44 46.28 -15.29
C THR A 41 -4.55 45.03 -14.42
N LEU A 42 -3.83 45.01 -13.28
CA LEU A 42 -3.74 43.83 -12.41
C LEU A 42 -5.09 43.51 -11.75
N HIS A 43 -5.60 42.30 -11.95
CA HIS A 43 -6.90 41.84 -11.42
C HIS A 43 -6.76 40.99 -10.16
N SER A 44 -5.79 40.07 -10.12
CA SER A 44 -5.62 39.13 -9.01
C SER A 44 -4.15 38.83 -8.71
N VAL A 45 -3.87 38.62 -7.43
CA VAL A 45 -2.59 38.20 -6.88
C VAL A 45 -2.83 36.94 -6.08
N LEU A 46 -2.34 35.80 -6.57
CA LEU A 46 -2.44 34.51 -5.89
C LEU A 46 -1.18 34.30 -5.06
N VAL A 47 -1.38 34.01 -3.79
CA VAL A 47 -0.33 34.02 -2.78
C VAL A 47 -0.20 32.65 -2.15
N HIS A 48 1.05 32.24 -1.94
CA HIS A 48 1.38 31.04 -1.17
C HIS A 48 2.23 31.44 0.03
N SER A 49 1.74 31.11 1.22
CA SER A 49 2.41 31.32 2.49
C SER A 49 2.90 30.01 3.07
N GLY A 50 4.21 29.77 3.05
CA GLY A 50 4.81 28.52 3.56
C GLY A 50 5.93 27.99 2.69
N GLY A 51 6.26 26.71 2.89
CA GLY A 51 7.33 25.99 2.22
C GLY A 51 6.83 25.00 1.16
N VAL A 52 7.75 24.32 0.49
CA VAL A 52 7.43 23.42 -0.64
C VAL A 52 6.61 22.20 -0.24
N HIS A 53 6.76 21.75 1.00
CA HIS A 53 6.08 20.57 1.53
C HIS A 53 4.80 20.92 2.32
N GLY A 54 4.42 22.19 2.38
CA GLY A 54 3.24 22.64 3.10
C GLY A 54 3.17 24.15 3.23
N GLY A 55 1.99 24.69 2.98
CA GLY A 55 1.68 26.10 3.14
C GLY A 55 0.21 26.37 2.87
N HIS A 56 -0.16 27.65 2.95
CA HIS A 56 -1.52 28.14 2.82
C HIS A 56 -1.68 28.97 1.56
N TYR A 57 -2.78 28.79 0.84
CA TYR A 57 -3.07 29.46 -0.42
C TYR A 57 -4.25 30.40 -0.24
N TYR A 58 -4.10 31.62 -0.71
CA TYR A 58 -5.17 32.61 -0.71
C TYR A 58 -4.95 33.59 -1.86
N ALA A 59 -5.96 34.39 -2.17
CA ALA A 59 -5.89 35.34 -3.28
C ALA A 59 -6.35 36.73 -2.89
N PHE A 60 -5.66 37.75 -3.37
CA PHE A 60 -6.18 39.10 -3.42
C PHE A 60 -6.80 39.33 -4.79
N ILE A 61 -8.06 39.77 -4.83
CA ILE A 61 -8.81 39.94 -6.08
C ILE A 61 -9.52 41.30 -6.06
N ARG A 62 -9.59 41.94 -7.23
CA ARG A 62 -10.42 43.12 -7.50
C ARG A 62 -11.55 42.76 -8.46
N PRO A 63 -12.69 42.23 -7.97
CA PRO A 63 -13.72 41.66 -8.84
C PRO A 63 -14.27 42.64 -9.89
N THR A 64 -14.29 43.94 -9.57
CA THR A 64 -14.78 45.00 -10.45
C THR A 64 -13.66 45.86 -11.05
N LEU A 65 -12.39 45.50 -10.82
CA LEU A 65 -11.21 46.33 -11.15
C LEU A 65 -11.30 47.78 -10.61
N SER A 66 -12.04 47.99 -9.53
CA SER A 66 -12.05 49.23 -8.75
C SER A 66 -10.78 49.33 -7.88
N ASP A 67 -10.65 50.38 -7.08
CA ASP A 67 -9.50 50.53 -6.16
C ASP A 67 -9.59 49.61 -4.92
N GLN A 68 -10.72 48.95 -4.70
CA GLN A 68 -10.93 48.07 -3.55
C GLN A 68 -10.40 46.65 -3.83
N TRP A 69 -9.49 46.19 -2.98
CA TRP A 69 -9.04 44.80 -2.93
C TRP A 69 -9.81 43.98 -1.91
N PHE A 70 -9.97 42.70 -2.21
CA PHE A 70 -10.52 41.71 -1.29
C PHE A 70 -9.55 40.55 -1.15
N LYS A 71 -9.31 40.11 0.08
CA LYS A 71 -8.60 38.86 0.36
C LYS A 71 -9.61 37.73 0.46
N PHE A 72 -9.50 36.77 -0.44
CA PHE A 72 -10.24 35.52 -0.45
C PHE A 72 -9.36 34.46 0.22
N ASP A 73 -9.66 34.18 1.49
CA ASP A 73 -8.95 33.27 2.38
C ASP A 73 -9.92 32.15 2.79
N ASP A 74 -10.04 31.13 1.93
CA ASP A 74 -11.00 30.05 2.01
C ASP A 74 -12.45 30.52 2.26
N GLU A 75 -12.99 30.24 3.45
CA GLU A 75 -14.35 30.59 3.86
C GLU A 75 -14.50 32.07 4.28
N ARG A 76 -13.41 32.83 4.34
CA ARG A 76 -13.38 34.22 4.79
C ARG A 76 -12.99 35.15 3.65
N VAL A 77 -13.84 36.15 3.41
CA VAL A 77 -13.55 37.24 2.46
C VAL A 77 -13.49 38.56 3.22
N THR A 78 -12.34 39.23 3.20
CA THR A 78 -12.12 40.53 3.87
C THR A 78 -11.72 41.61 2.87
N LYS A 79 -12.04 42.87 3.19
CA LYS A 79 -11.53 44.03 2.45
C LYS A 79 -10.10 44.29 2.88
N GLU A 80 -9.22 44.55 1.91
CA GLU A 80 -7.81 44.86 2.17
C GLU A 80 -7.38 46.10 1.37
N ASP A 81 -6.28 46.70 1.79
CA ASP A 81 -5.64 47.83 1.13
C ASP A 81 -4.69 47.38 0.01
N VAL A 82 -4.42 48.30 -0.90
CA VAL A 82 -3.55 48.07 -2.07
C VAL A 82 -2.15 47.64 -1.64
N LYS A 83 -1.61 48.22 -0.57
CA LYS A 83 -0.25 47.93 -0.10
C LYS A 83 -0.13 46.46 0.34
N ARG A 84 -1.11 45.95 1.09
CA ARG A 84 -1.17 44.53 1.48
C ARG A 84 -1.37 43.58 0.31
N ALA A 85 -2.23 43.94 -0.64
CA ALA A 85 -2.50 43.09 -1.80
C ALA A 85 -1.34 43.04 -2.81
N LEU A 86 -0.50 44.09 -2.85
CA LEU A 86 0.53 44.29 -3.85
C LEU A 86 1.94 44.24 -3.23
N GLU A 87 2.34 45.29 -2.52
CA GLU A 87 3.71 45.48 -2.03
C GLU A 87 4.15 44.39 -1.04
N GLU A 88 3.25 43.99 -0.14
CA GLU A 88 3.56 42.96 0.84
C GLU A 88 3.70 41.56 0.23
N GLN A 89 3.28 41.37 -1.02
CA GLN A 89 3.33 40.09 -1.75
C GLN A 89 4.53 39.96 -2.70
N TYR A 90 5.41 40.97 -2.76
CA TYR A 90 6.64 40.90 -3.56
C TYR A 90 7.68 39.90 -3.03
N GLY A 91 7.54 39.42 -1.78
CA GLY A 91 8.59 38.64 -1.12
C GLY A 91 9.76 39.51 -0.64
N GLY A 92 10.92 38.88 -0.43
CA GLY A 92 12.12 39.54 0.13
C GLY A 92 12.18 39.53 1.65
N GLU A 93 13.03 40.39 2.22
CA GLU A 93 13.22 40.52 3.67
C GLU A 93 12.35 41.65 4.24
N GLU A 94 11.76 41.42 5.41
CA GLU A 94 11.04 42.43 6.18
C GLU A 94 11.87 42.88 7.38
N GLU A 95 11.95 44.19 7.58
CA GLU A 95 12.58 44.83 8.74
C GLU A 95 11.48 45.26 9.70
N LEU A 96 11.49 44.72 10.93
CA LEU A 96 10.60 45.20 11.99
C LEU A 96 11.20 46.47 12.63
N PRO A 97 10.38 47.48 12.99
CA PRO A 97 10.88 48.65 13.70
C PRO A 97 11.47 48.24 15.07
N PRO A 98 12.56 48.89 15.52
CA PRO A 98 13.19 48.54 16.78
C PRO A 98 12.24 48.79 17.94
N THR A 99 12.02 47.75 18.77
CA THR A 99 11.05 47.78 19.88
C THR A 99 11.46 48.71 21.03
N ASN A 100 12.62 49.38 20.98
CA ASN A 100 13.09 50.32 22.00
C ASN A 100 13.93 51.47 21.37
N PRO A 101 13.53 52.75 21.49
CA PRO A 101 14.22 53.89 20.88
C PRO A 101 15.44 54.37 21.69
N GLY A 102 16.38 53.48 22.00
CA GLY A 102 17.55 53.82 22.83
C GLY A 102 18.80 52.92 22.71
N PHE A 103 18.77 51.85 21.91
CA PHE A 103 19.93 50.99 21.67
C PHE A 103 20.17 50.87 20.15
N ASN A 104 21.36 51.28 19.69
CA ASN A 104 21.81 51.13 18.30
C ASN A 104 22.15 49.65 17.98
N ASN A 105 21.13 48.82 17.82
CA ASN A 105 21.27 47.50 17.18
C ASN A 105 20.76 47.57 15.74
N SER A 106 21.46 46.92 14.81
CA SER A 106 21.00 46.76 13.42
C SER A 106 19.64 46.05 13.38
N PRO A 107 18.69 46.49 12.54
CA PRO A 107 17.34 45.92 12.48
C PRO A 107 17.39 44.42 12.16
N PHE A 108 16.60 43.62 12.89
CA PHE A 108 16.46 42.19 12.64
C PHE A 108 15.70 41.98 11.33
N LYS A 109 16.35 41.36 10.35
CA LYS A 109 15.77 41.05 9.03
C LYS A 109 15.31 39.60 8.99
N PHE A 110 14.14 39.36 8.42
CA PHE A 110 13.65 38.00 8.20
C PHE A 110 12.99 37.86 6.84
N THR A 111 13.20 36.72 6.18
CA THR A 111 12.65 36.46 4.85
C THR A 111 11.15 36.22 4.92
N LYS A 112 10.37 36.94 4.11
CA LYS A 112 8.93 36.74 3.97
C LYS A 112 8.66 35.34 3.40
N TYR A 113 7.84 34.57 4.12
CA TYR A 113 7.38 33.25 3.65
C TYR A 113 6.07 33.29 2.87
N SER A 114 5.46 34.47 2.75
CA SER A 114 4.29 34.76 1.92
C SER A 114 4.71 35.61 0.73
N ASN A 115 4.43 35.14 -0.48
CA ASN A 115 4.68 35.87 -1.72
C ASN A 115 3.73 35.41 -2.82
N ALA A 116 3.57 36.27 -3.81
CA ALA A 116 2.80 35.96 -5.00
C ALA A 116 3.52 34.89 -5.83
N TYR A 117 2.78 33.90 -6.30
CA TYR A 117 3.29 32.90 -7.25
C TYR A 117 2.58 32.97 -8.60
N MET A 118 1.42 33.63 -8.68
CA MET A 118 0.68 33.84 -9.92
C MET A 118 -0.05 35.18 -9.90
N LEU A 119 -0.03 35.88 -11.04
CA LEU A 119 -0.68 37.16 -11.25
C LEU A 119 -1.64 37.07 -12.42
N VAL A 120 -2.79 37.74 -12.31
CA VAL A 120 -3.77 37.83 -13.39
C VAL A 120 -3.92 39.30 -13.76
N TYR A 121 -3.67 39.63 -15.02
CA TYR A 121 -3.89 40.96 -15.58
C TYR A 121 -4.98 40.92 -16.65
N ILE A 122 -5.73 42.01 -16.76
CA ILE A 122 -6.78 42.18 -17.76
C ILE A 122 -6.42 43.35 -18.67
N ARG A 123 -6.54 43.17 -19.98
CA ARG A 123 -6.27 44.24 -20.96
C ARG A 123 -7.33 45.34 -20.81
N GLU A 124 -6.91 46.59 -20.72
CA GLU A 124 -7.79 47.71 -20.43
C GLU A 124 -8.91 47.87 -21.49
N SER A 125 -8.58 47.64 -22.77
CA SER A 125 -9.56 47.71 -23.87
C SER A 125 -10.65 46.63 -23.81
N ASP A 126 -10.38 45.49 -23.16
CA ASP A 126 -11.29 44.34 -23.07
C ASP A 126 -12.01 44.26 -21.71
N LYS A 127 -11.79 45.25 -20.83
CA LYS A 127 -12.30 45.29 -19.46
C LYS A 127 -13.80 45.05 -19.37
N ASP A 128 -14.59 45.81 -20.13
CA ASP A 128 -16.06 45.75 -20.05
C ASP A 128 -16.62 44.43 -20.61
N LYS A 129 -15.89 43.78 -21.50
CA LYS A 129 -16.25 42.47 -22.06
C LYS A 129 -15.97 41.34 -21.06
N ILE A 130 -14.87 41.44 -20.31
CA ILE A 130 -14.43 40.40 -19.37
C ILE A 130 -15.11 40.55 -18.01
N ILE A 131 -15.20 41.78 -17.48
CA ILE A 131 -15.86 42.12 -16.21
C ILE A 131 -17.29 42.60 -16.49
N CYS A 132 -18.05 41.78 -17.22
CA CYS A 132 -19.46 42.05 -17.48
C CYS A 132 -20.32 41.68 -16.26
N ASN A 133 -21.48 42.32 -16.13
CA ASN A 133 -22.43 41.96 -15.09
C ASN A 133 -23.11 40.63 -15.44
N VAL A 134 -23.08 39.69 -14.52
CA VAL A 134 -23.76 38.38 -14.63
C VAL A 134 -24.85 38.32 -13.58
N ASP A 135 -26.08 38.04 -13.99
CA ASP A 135 -27.24 37.86 -13.12
C ASP A 135 -27.83 36.44 -13.21
N GLU A 136 -28.88 36.16 -12.42
CA GLU A 136 -29.49 34.82 -12.39
C GLU A 136 -30.06 34.36 -13.74
N LYS A 137 -30.42 35.27 -14.64
CA LYS A 137 -30.99 34.97 -15.96
C LYS A 137 -29.91 34.47 -16.93
N ASP A 138 -28.64 34.77 -16.66
CA ASP A 138 -27.50 34.26 -17.43
C ASP A 138 -27.21 32.79 -17.10
N ILE A 139 -27.74 32.27 -15.98
CA ILE A 139 -27.62 30.87 -15.58
C ILE A 139 -28.74 30.06 -16.25
N ALA A 140 -28.36 29.11 -17.10
CA ALA A 140 -29.31 28.25 -17.80
C ALA A 140 -30.28 27.54 -16.83
N GLU A 141 -31.58 27.55 -17.15
CA GLU A 141 -32.64 27.09 -16.25
C GLU A 141 -32.46 25.65 -15.76
N HIS A 142 -31.98 24.75 -16.64
CA HIS A 142 -31.72 23.36 -16.27
C HIS A 142 -30.65 23.22 -15.17
N LEU A 143 -29.67 24.12 -15.10
CA LEU A 143 -28.65 24.15 -14.05
C LEU A 143 -29.25 24.65 -12.73
N ARG A 144 -30.11 25.69 -12.78
CA ARG A 144 -30.79 26.23 -11.59
C ARG A 144 -31.63 25.16 -10.90
N ILE A 145 -32.43 24.43 -11.67
CA ILE A 145 -33.26 23.33 -11.15
C ILE A 145 -32.39 22.23 -10.52
N ARG A 146 -31.32 21.82 -11.22
CA ARG A 146 -30.43 20.76 -10.73
C ARG A 146 -29.72 21.14 -9.43
N LEU A 147 -29.11 22.33 -9.37
CA LEU A 147 -28.37 22.79 -8.19
C LEU A 147 -29.28 22.96 -6.97
N LYS A 148 -30.50 23.45 -7.17
CA LYS A 148 -31.50 23.56 -6.10
C LYS A 148 -31.83 22.19 -5.52
N LYS A 149 -32.07 21.19 -6.38
CA LYS A 149 -32.33 19.81 -5.94
C LYS A 149 -31.13 19.21 -5.19
N GLU A 150 -29.91 19.39 -5.70
CA GLU A 150 -28.69 18.93 -5.03
C GLU A 150 -28.52 19.58 -3.65
N GLN A 151 -28.88 20.86 -3.51
CA GLN A 151 -28.85 21.56 -2.21
C GLN A 151 -29.91 21.03 -1.24
N GLU A 152 -31.14 20.83 -1.69
CA GLU A 152 -32.22 20.22 -0.88
C GLU A 152 -31.81 18.81 -0.39
N GLU A 153 -31.23 17.98 -1.26
CA GLU A 153 -30.71 16.65 -0.90
C GLU A 153 -29.55 16.73 0.10
N LYS A 154 -28.65 17.72 -0.05
CA LYS A 154 -27.53 17.93 0.88
C LYS A 154 -28.01 18.39 2.25
N GLU A 155 -29.01 19.26 2.30
CA GLU A 155 -29.65 19.70 3.54
C GLU A 155 -30.38 18.55 4.23
N GLN A 156 -31.11 17.74 3.47
CA GLN A 156 -31.76 16.53 3.98
C GLN A 156 -30.74 15.55 4.57
N LYS A 157 -29.65 15.24 3.86
CA LYS A 157 -28.56 14.40 4.38
C LYS A 157 -27.89 14.99 5.62
N ARG A 158 -27.73 16.31 5.68
CA ARG A 158 -27.18 17.00 6.86
C ARG A 158 -28.11 16.87 8.05
N LYS A 159 -29.43 16.99 7.84
CA LYS A 159 -30.45 16.79 8.87
C LYS A 159 -30.47 15.35 9.36
N GLU A 160 -30.42 14.37 8.46
CA GLU A 160 -30.33 12.95 8.81
C GLU A 160 -29.05 12.63 9.61
N LYS A 161 -27.90 13.18 9.24
CA LYS A 161 -26.66 13.05 10.01
C LYS A 161 -26.76 13.73 11.38
N ALA A 162 -27.40 14.91 11.44
CA ALA A 162 -27.64 15.60 12.70
C ALA A 162 -28.58 14.79 13.61
N GLU A 163 -29.56 14.06 13.06
CA GLU A 163 -30.51 13.24 13.81
C GLU A 163 -30.01 11.80 14.05
N ALA A 164 -28.96 11.34 13.37
CA ALA A 164 -28.46 9.97 13.47
C ALA A 164 -28.11 9.56 14.91
N HIS A 165 -27.60 10.50 15.73
CA HIS A 165 -27.28 10.25 17.13
C HIS A 165 -28.51 9.93 18.00
N LEU A 166 -29.73 10.23 17.54
CA LEU A 166 -30.99 9.92 18.22
C LEU A 166 -31.46 8.48 17.97
N TYR A 167 -30.89 7.80 16.98
CA TYR A 167 -31.25 6.43 16.62
C TYR A 167 -30.22 5.42 17.13
N THR A 168 -30.66 4.18 17.28
CA THR A 168 -29.85 3.03 17.64
C THR A 168 -30.24 1.85 16.78
N ILE A 169 -29.33 0.91 16.60
CA ILE A 169 -29.58 -0.33 15.87
C ILE A 169 -29.83 -1.44 16.88
N ILE A 170 -30.89 -2.22 16.66
CA ILE A 170 -31.18 -3.46 17.37
C ILE A 170 -31.11 -4.60 16.36
N LYS A 171 -30.28 -5.60 16.62
CA LYS A 171 -30.18 -6.83 15.82
C LYS A 171 -30.93 -7.95 16.55
N VAL A 172 -31.89 -8.58 15.89
CA VAL A 172 -32.77 -9.59 16.49
C VAL A 172 -32.62 -10.92 15.75
N ALA A 173 -31.92 -11.87 16.37
CA ALA A 173 -31.73 -13.20 15.82
C ALA A 173 -32.87 -14.15 16.23
N ARG A 174 -33.27 -15.05 15.33
CA ARG A 174 -34.34 -16.04 15.50
C ARG A 174 -33.85 -17.44 15.12
N ASN A 175 -34.61 -18.47 15.46
CA ASN A 175 -34.25 -19.86 15.13
C ASN A 175 -34.08 -20.08 13.61
N GLU A 176 -34.85 -19.37 12.79
CA GLU A 176 -34.73 -19.42 11.33
C GLU A 176 -33.36 -18.91 10.87
N ASP A 177 -32.85 -17.85 11.48
CA ASP A 177 -31.55 -17.28 11.13
C ASP A 177 -30.41 -18.24 11.56
N LEU A 178 -30.56 -18.92 12.70
CA LEU A 178 -29.64 -19.96 13.19
C LEU A 178 -29.62 -21.16 12.22
N LEU A 179 -30.80 -21.63 11.78
CA LEU A 179 -30.96 -22.74 10.85
C LEU A 179 -30.36 -22.42 9.47
N GLU A 180 -30.52 -21.18 9.01
CA GLU A 180 -30.02 -20.75 7.69
C GLU A 180 -28.49 -20.61 7.67
N GLN A 181 -27.89 -20.12 8.76
CA GLN A 181 -26.46 -19.80 8.79
C GLN A 181 -25.57 -20.98 9.22
N ILE A 182 -25.99 -21.77 10.22
CA ILE A 182 -25.17 -22.87 10.76
C ILE A 182 -24.98 -23.97 9.70
N GLY A 183 -23.71 -24.31 9.44
CA GLY A 183 -23.33 -25.31 8.43
C GLY A 183 -23.05 -24.74 7.04
N ARG A 184 -23.38 -23.47 6.80
CA ARG A 184 -23.15 -22.78 5.53
C ARG A 184 -22.18 -21.63 5.69
N ASP A 185 -22.59 -20.66 6.51
CA ASP A 185 -21.87 -19.41 6.72
C ASP A 185 -21.02 -19.47 7.99
N ILE A 186 -21.52 -20.16 9.02
CA ILE A 186 -20.87 -20.31 10.31
C ILE A 186 -20.89 -21.78 10.73
N TYR A 187 -19.84 -22.21 11.42
CA TYR A 187 -19.76 -23.55 12.00
C TYR A 187 -19.65 -23.47 13.53
N PHE A 188 -19.01 -22.43 14.04
CA PHE A 188 -18.92 -22.11 15.46
C PHE A 188 -19.86 -20.95 15.82
N ASP A 189 -20.35 -20.96 17.05
CA ASP A 189 -21.36 -20.05 17.61
C ASP A 189 -22.74 -20.19 16.95
N LEU A 190 -23.71 -19.36 17.33
CA LEU A 190 -25.10 -19.49 16.87
C LEU A 190 -25.42 -18.68 15.62
N VAL A 191 -24.87 -17.47 15.47
CA VAL A 191 -25.27 -16.56 14.39
C VAL A 191 -24.23 -15.46 14.13
N ASP A 192 -23.99 -15.14 12.86
CA ASP A 192 -23.34 -13.90 12.43
C ASP A 192 -24.37 -12.77 12.45
N HIS A 193 -24.20 -11.85 13.40
CA HIS A 193 -25.11 -10.74 13.61
C HIS A 193 -25.09 -9.70 12.48
N GLU A 194 -24.07 -9.69 11.62
CA GLU A 194 -24.06 -8.80 10.44
C GLU A 194 -25.06 -9.24 9.37
N LYS A 195 -25.46 -10.51 9.37
CA LYS A 195 -26.45 -11.09 8.45
C LYS A 195 -27.87 -11.13 9.04
N VAL A 196 -28.03 -10.72 10.30
CA VAL A 196 -29.32 -10.72 11.01
C VAL A 196 -30.09 -9.44 10.73
N HIS A 197 -31.43 -9.55 10.71
CA HIS A 197 -32.31 -8.40 10.52
C HIS A 197 -32.05 -7.29 11.56
N SER A 198 -31.91 -6.06 11.07
CA SER A 198 -31.50 -4.90 11.86
C SER A 198 -32.60 -3.84 11.89
N PHE A 199 -33.06 -3.51 13.10
CA PHE A 199 -34.06 -2.47 13.32
C PHE A 199 -33.36 -1.14 13.68
N ARG A 200 -33.61 -0.09 12.90
CA ARG A 200 -33.16 1.27 13.23
C ARG A 200 -34.27 2.02 13.97
N ILE A 201 -34.12 2.15 15.28
CA ILE A 201 -35.16 2.64 16.18
C ILE A 201 -34.68 3.87 16.97
N GLN A 202 -35.60 4.77 17.34
CA GLN A 202 -35.29 5.90 18.19
C GLN A 202 -34.89 5.47 19.61
N LYS A 203 -33.82 6.03 20.17
CA LYS A 203 -33.31 5.66 21.50
C LYS A 203 -34.35 5.83 22.61
N GLN A 204 -35.20 6.84 22.53
CA GLN A 204 -36.28 7.10 23.49
C GLN A 204 -37.50 6.18 23.36
N MET A 205 -37.60 5.37 22.29
CA MET A 205 -38.74 4.47 22.11
C MET A 205 -38.81 3.46 23.27
N PRO A 206 -39.96 3.29 23.94
CA PRO A 206 -40.15 2.24 24.94
C PRO A 206 -40.03 0.85 24.29
N PHE A 207 -39.39 -0.09 24.96
CA PHE A 207 -39.14 -1.42 24.38
C PHE A 207 -40.43 -2.20 24.09
N ASN A 208 -41.49 -2.03 24.90
CA ASN A 208 -42.80 -2.58 24.60
C ASN A 208 -43.37 -2.14 23.24
N VAL A 209 -43.13 -0.89 22.83
CA VAL A 209 -43.54 -0.39 21.50
C VAL A 209 -42.67 -1.03 20.42
N PHE A 210 -41.37 -1.23 20.69
CA PHE A 210 -40.50 -1.96 19.78
C PHE A 210 -40.97 -3.42 19.55
N LYS A 211 -41.55 -4.10 20.54
CA LYS A 211 -42.15 -5.44 20.35
C LYS A 211 -43.25 -5.44 19.29
N GLU A 212 -44.00 -4.34 19.17
CA GLU A 212 -45.02 -4.17 18.11
C GLU A 212 -44.39 -4.03 16.72
N GLU A 213 -43.25 -3.33 16.61
CA GLU A 213 -42.51 -3.23 15.35
C GLU A 213 -41.97 -4.61 14.93
N VAL A 214 -41.44 -5.39 15.88
CA VAL A 214 -41.04 -6.78 15.63
C VAL A 214 -42.24 -7.65 15.23
N ALA A 215 -43.41 -7.43 15.84
CA ALA A 215 -44.63 -8.15 15.49
C ALA A 215 -45.10 -7.86 14.06
N LYS A 216 -44.98 -6.61 13.61
CA LYS A 216 -45.30 -6.22 12.22
C LYS A 216 -44.33 -6.84 11.22
N GLU A 217 -43.05 -6.80 11.52
CA GLU A 217 -42.00 -7.27 10.60
C GLU A 217 -41.97 -8.80 10.48
N PHE A 218 -42.03 -9.51 11.61
CA PHE A 218 -41.91 -10.97 11.64
C PHE A 218 -43.24 -11.71 11.73
N GLY A 219 -44.36 -11.00 11.88
CA GLY A 219 -45.69 -11.62 11.99
C GLY A 219 -45.90 -12.40 13.30
N ILE A 220 -45.10 -12.14 14.34
CA ILE A 220 -45.17 -12.82 15.63
C ILE A 220 -45.85 -11.88 16.65
N PRO A 221 -47.08 -12.16 17.12
CA PRO A 221 -47.74 -11.33 18.12
C PRO A 221 -46.93 -11.13 19.41
N VAL A 222 -47.04 -9.94 20.00
CA VAL A 222 -46.24 -9.49 21.17
C VAL A 222 -46.29 -10.47 22.35
N GLN A 223 -47.44 -11.09 22.60
CA GLN A 223 -47.63 -12.06 23.69
C GLN A 223 -46.87 -13.38 23.50
N PHE A 224 -46.37 -13.65 22.29
CA PHE A 224 -45.60 -14.85 21.95
C PHE A 224 -44.10 -14.56 21.82
N GLN A 225 -43.67 -13.33 22.11
CA GLN A 225 -42.28 -12.90 22.01
C GLN A 225 -41.61 -12.87 23.40
N ARG A 226 -40.50 -13.62 23.56
CA ARG A 226 -39.57 -13.43 24.68
C ARG A 226 -38.19 -13.07 24.15
N PHE A 227 -37.65 -11.93 24.58
CA PHE A 227 -36.33 -11.48 24.17
C PHE A 227 -35.27 -11.87 25.19
N TRP A 228 -34.11 -12.29 24.68
CA TRP A 228 -32.92 -12.63 25.46
C TRP A 228 -31.80 -11.65 25.16
N PHE A 229 -31.10 -11.22 26.22
CA PHE A 229 -29.85 -10.49 26.05
C PHE A 229 -28.80 -11.41 25.47
N TRP A 230 -28.13 -10.92 24.43
CA TRP A 230 -26.94 -11.56 23.88
C TRP A 230 -25.70 -10.91 24.50
N ALA A 231 -24.88 -11.69 25.19
CA ALA A 231 -23.77 -11.17 25.98
C ALA A 231 -22.42 -11.79 25.60
N LYS A 232 -21.36 -11.00 25.72
CA LYS A 232 -19.99 -11.46 25.54
C LYS A 232 -19.52 -12.15 26.83
N ARG A 233 -19.01 -13.36 26.68
CA ARG A 233 -18.46 -14.15 27.79
C ARG A 233 -16.94 -13.97 27.90
N GLN A 234 -16.36 -14.45 28.99
CA GLN A 234 -14.91 -14.36 29.24
C GLN A 234 -14.08 -15.14 28.21
N ASN A 235 -14.63 -16.23 27.67
CA ASN A 235 -14.01 -17.04 26.63
C ASN A 235 -14.14 -16.44 25.21
N HIS A 236 -14.52 -15.17 25.10
CA HIS A 236 -14.74 -14.43 23.84
C HIS A 236 -15.88 -14.93 22.96
N THR A 237 -16.69 -15.90 23.40
CA THR A 237 -17.94 -16.25 22.74
C THR A 237 -19.02 -15.20 22.99
N TYR A 238 -20.02 -15.14 22.11
CA TYR A 238 -21.16 -14.25 22.26
C TYR A 238 -22.41 -15.13 22.27
N ARG A 239 -23.14 -15.23 23.38
CA ARG A 239 -24.29 -16.16 23.51
C ARG A 239 -25.51 -15.51 24.18
N PRO A 240 -26.74 -16.02 23.92
CA PRO A 240 -27.92 -15.67 24.70
C PRO A 240 -27.68 -15.99 26.19
N ASN A 241 -27.80 -15.01 27.08
CA ASN A 241 -27.45 -15.18 28.49
C ASN A 241 -28.68 -15.28 29.39
N ARG A 242 -29.63 -14.36 29.25
CA ARG A 242 -30.86 -14.34 30.06
C ARG A 242 -32.00 -13.62 29.36
N PRO A 243 -33.27 -13.91 29.70
CA PRO A 243 -34.39 -13.14 29.20
C PRO A 243 -34.41 -11.71 29.77
N LEU A 244 -35.06 -10.80 29.04
CA LEU A 244 -35.42 -9.48 29.54
C LEU A 244 -36.42 -9.61 30.68
N THR A 245 -36.23 -8.79 31.72
CA THR A 245 -37.18 -8.69 32.83
C THR A 245 -38.35 -7.77 32.47
N PRO A 246 -39.53 -7.91 33.10
CA PRO A 246 -40.65 -7.00 32.88
C PRO A 246 -40.30 -5.53 33.15
N GLN A 247 -39.42 -5.26 34.12
CA GLN A 247 -38.95 -3.91 34.41
C GLN A 247 -38.08 -3.34 33.29
N GLU A 248 -37.28 -4.18 32.64
CA GLU A 248 -36.46 -3.82 31.49
C GLU A 248 -37.34 -3.57 30.24
N GLU A 249 -38.37 -4.38 29.98
CA GLU A 249 -39.25 -4.18 28.81
C GLU A 249 -40.05 -2.85 28.85
N VAL A 250 -40.19 -2.23 30.03
CA VAL A 250 -40.83 -0.91 30.20
C VAL A 250 -39.87 0.25 29.90
N GLN A 251 -38.56 0.01 29.92
CA GLN A 251 -37.55 1.05 29.68
C GLN A 251 -37.46 1.43 28.20
N SER A 252 -36.78 2.55 27.93
CA SER A 252 -36.43 2.92 26.56
C SER A 252 -35.35 2.00 25.99
N VAL A 253 -35.38 1.76 24.67
CA VAL A 253 -34.36 0.97 23.96
C VAL A 253 -32.94 1.50 24.23
N GLY A 254 -32.79 2.83 24.30
CA GLY A 254 -31.52 3.49 24.57
C GLY A 254 -30.94 3.12 25.94
N GLN A 255 -31.78 3.07 26.98
CA GLN A 255 -31.39 2.65 28.33
C GLN A 255 -31.06 1.15 28.37
N LEU A 256 -31.86 0.31 27.71
CA LEU A 256 -31.58 -1.13 27.63
C LEU A 256 -30.26 -1.44 26.95
N ARG A 257 -29.89 -0.67 25.92
CA ARG A 257 -28.57 -0.77 25.28
C ARG A 257 -27.44 -0.50 26.27
N GLU A 258 -27.59 0.51 27.13
CA GLU A 258 -26.58 0.86 28.14
C GLU A 258 -26.44 -0.20 29.23
N VAL A 259 -27.56 -0.82 29.64
CA VAL A 259 -27.55 -1.94 30.60
C VAL A 259 -26.87 -3.18 30.01
N SER A 260 -27.07 -3.45 28.73
CA SER A 260 -26.47 -4.59 28.02
C SER A 260 -24.95 -4.45 27.81
N ASN A 261 -24.43 -3.23 27.64
CA ASN A 261 -23.08 -2.99 27.15
C ASN A 261 -22.23 -2.18 28.13
N LYS A 262 -21.46 -2.86 29.00
CA LYS A 262 -20.33 -2.24 29.74
C LYS A 262 -19.14 -1.88 28.84
N ALA A 263 -19.13 -2.38 27.60
CA ALA A 263 -18.04 -2.19 26.64
C ALA A 263 -18.60 -1.66 25.30
N ASN A 264 -18.82 -0.34 25.21
CA ASN A 264 -18.87 0.54 24.02
C ASN A 264 -19.31 0.00 22.63
N ASN A 265 -20.13 -1.06 22.52
CA ASN A 265 -20.75 -1.44 21.25
C ASN A 265 -21.98 -0.56 21.01
N ALA A 266 -22.08 0.02 19.81
CA ALA A 266 -23.15 0.93 19.41
C ALA A 266 -24.51 0.24 19.17
N GLU A 267 -24.56 -1.10 19.24
CA GLU A 267 -25.70 -1.93 18.85
C GLU A 267 -26.20 -2.79 20.00
N LEU A 268 -27.52 -2.99 20.07
CA LEU A 268 -28.17 -3.93 20.98
C LEU A 268 -28.45 -5.24 20.23
N LYS A 269 -27.95 -6.36 20.75
CA LYS A 269 -28.10 -7.68 20.13
C LYS A 269 -29.02 -8.54 21.00
N LEU A 270 -30.06 -9.10 20.39
CA LEU A 270 -31.09 -9.87 21.07
C LEU A 270 -31.36 -11.18 20.35
N PHE A 271 -31.75 -12.20 21.11
CA PHE A 271 -32.36 -13.41 20.57
C PHE A 271 -33.85 -13.40 20.85
N LEU A 272 -34.67 -13.61 19.83
CA LEU A 272 -36.12 -13.73 19.94
C LEU A 272 -36.50 -15.19 20.10
N GLU A 273 -36.92 -15.53 21.30
CA GLU A 273 -37.52 -16.82 21.62
C GLU A 273 -39.00 -16.82 21.21
N VAL A 274 -39.35 -17.77 20.34
CA VAL A 274 -40.72 -18.11 19.95
C VAL A 274 -40.95 -19.58 20.28
N GLU A 275 -42.06 -19.87 20.95
CA GLU A 275 -42.49 -21.23 21.24
C GLU A 275 -43.59 -21.64 20.26
N LEU A 276 -43.51 -22.86 19.69
CA LEU A 276 -44.48 -23.37 18.73
C LEU A 276 -45.32 -24.48 19.37
N GLY A 277 -46.64 -24.39 19.22
CA GLY A 277 -47.57 -25.44 19.61
C GLY A 277 -47.52 -26.64 18.67
N GLN A 278 -48.31 -27.68 18.98
CA GLN A 278 -48.42 -28.89 18.14
C GLN A 278 -48.93 -28.61 16.72
N ASP A 279 -49.67 -27.51 16.53
CA ASP A 279 -50.15 -27.04 15.23
C ASP A 279 -49.17 -26.11 14.50
N LEU A 280 -47.91 -26.04 14.98
CA LEU A 280 -46.83 -25.18 14.49
C LEU A 280 -47.15 -23.69 14.55
N LYS A 281 -48.10 -23.28 15.41
CA LYS A 281 -48.40 -21.86 15.64
C LYS A 281 -47.70 -21.33 16.89
N PRO A 282 -47.35 -20.03 16.93
CA PRO A 282 -46.79 -19.41 18.11
C PRO A 282 -47.72 -19.52 19.32
N VAL A 283 -47.17 -19.94 20.45
CA VAL A 283 -47.85 -20.00 21.76
C VAL A 283 -47.07 -19.17 22.79
N PRO A 284 -47.71 -18.74 23.90
CA PRO A 284 -47.00 -17.98 24.93
C PRO A 284 -45.82 -18.78 25.49
N PRO A 285 -44.59 -18.23 25.47
CA PRO A 285 -43.44 -18.93 26.01
C PRO A 285 -43.63 -19.29 27.50
N PRO A 286 -43.31 -20.52 27.94
CA PRO A 286 -43.56 -21.00 29.31
C PRO A 286 -42.63 -20.35 30.33
N GLU A 287 -43.12 -20.02 31.53
CA GLU A 287 -42.32 -19.29 32.53
C GLU A 287 -40.98 -19.99 32.84
N LYS A 288 -39.86 -19.26 32.65
CA LYS A 288 -38.52 -19.79 32.91
C LYS A 288 -38.22 -19.73 34.40
N THR A 289 -38.00 -20.89 35.02
CA THR A 289 -37.54 -20.98 36.41
C THR A 289 -36.02 -20.82 36.49
N LYS A 290 -35.49 -20.55 37.68
CA LYS A 290 -34.02 -20.50 37.91
C LYS A 290 -33.32 -21.83 37.67
N GLU A 291 -34.08 -22.92 37.63
CA GLU A 291 -33.57 -24.26 37.38
C GLU A 291 -33.58 -24.64 35.91
N ASP A 292 -34.28 -23.88 35.07
CA ASP A 292 -34.27 -24.09 33.63
C ASP A 292 -33.02 -23.51 33.00
N ILE A 293 -32.42 -24.24 32.07
CA ILE A 293 -31.27 -23.84 31.26
C ILE A 293 -31.65 -23.99 29.80
N LEU A 294 -31.50 -22.92 29.01
CA LEU A 294 -31.71 -22.94 27.57
C LEU A 294 -30.44 -23.42 26.86
N LEU A 295 -30.51 -24.61 26.24
CA LEU A 295 -29.42 -25.19 25.47
C LEU A 295 -29.77 -25.22 23.98
N PHE A 296 -28.74 -25.07 23.14
CA PHE A 296 -28.83 -25.13 21.68
C PHE A 296 -28.11 -26.38 21.18
N PHE A 297 -28.62 -26.97 20.09
CA PHE A 297 -28.15 -28.26 19.62
C PHE A 297 -27.74 -28.21 18.16
N LYS A 298 -26.55 -28.76 17.88
CA LYS A 298 -26.02 -28.95 16.53
C LYS A 298 -25.75 -30.42 16.27
N LEU A 299 -26.14 -30.91 15.10
CA LEU A 299 -25.87 -32.28 14.66
C LEU A 299 -24.72 -32.28 13.66
N TYR A 300 -23.69 -33.08 13.92
CA TYR A 300 -22.61 -33.32 12.99
C TYR A 300 -22.78 -34.67 12.29
N GLU A 301 -22.66 -34.67 10.97
CA GLU A 301 -22.68 -35.86 10.12
C GLU A 301 -21.28 -36.10 9.51
N PRO A 302 -20.43 -36.97 10.09
CA PRO A 302 -19.05 -37.17 9.65
C PRO A 302 -18.89 -37.52 8.17
N LEU A 303 -19.77 -38.38 7.63
CA LEU A 303 -19.73 -38.80 6.22
C LEU A 303 -20.01 -37.67 5.23
N LYS A 304 -20.73 -36.62 5.66
CA LYS A 304 -21.07 -35.47 4.83
C LYS A 304 -20.21 -34.25 5.15
N GLU A 305 -19.37 -34.32 6.18
CA GLU A 305 -18.62 -33.19 6.74
C GLU A 305 -19.54 -31.97 7.00
N MET A 306 -20.75 -32.25 7.48
CA MET A 306 -21.83 -31.26 7.61
C MET A 306 -22.26 -31.10 9.07
N LEU A 307 -22.27 -29.87 9.54
CA LEU A 307 -22.80 -29.47 10.84
C LEU A 307 -24.09 -28.70 10.63
N GLN A 308 -25.17 -29.07 11.30
CA GLN A 308 -26.48 -28.42 11.13
C GLN A 308 -27.12 -28.08 12.47
N TYR A 309 -27.85 -26.97 12.52
CA TYR A 309 -28.67 -26.64 13.68
C TYR A 309 -29.92 -27.52 13.73
N VAL A 310 -30.20 -28.12 14.89
CA VAL A 310 -31.38 -28.99 15.05
C VAL A 310 -32.42 -28.44 16.03
N GLY A 311 -32.09 -27.38 16.76
CA GLY A 311 -33.04 -26.69 17.64
C GLY A 311 -32.48 -26.31 19.00
N ARG A 312 -33.39 -26.00 19.92
CA ARG A 312 -33.11 -25.59 21.31
C ARG A 312 -34.02 -26.38 22.26
N LEU A 313 -33.58 -26.60 23.49
CA LEU A 313 -34.40 -27.20 24.55
C LEU A 313 -34.15 -26.49 25.88
N PHE A 314 -35.19 -26.43 26.72
CA PHE A 314 -35.00 -26.17 28.14
C PHE A 314 -34.76 -27.48 28.88
N VAL A 315 -33.71 -27.50 29.69
CA VAL A 315 -33.38 -28.62 30.57
C VAL A 315 -33.34 -28.15 32.02
N LYS A 316 -33.54 -29.07 32.96
CA LYS A 316 -33.33 -28.77 34.39
C LYS A 316 -31.84 -28.87 34.70
N GLY A 317 -31.27 -27.88 35.37
CA GLY A 317 -29.84 -27.86 35.71
C GLY A 317 -29.36 -29.06 36.56
N SER A 318 -30.24 -29.60 37.39
CA SER A 318 -30.06 -30.83 38.17
C SER A 318 -30.34 -32.13 37.39
N GLY A 319 -30.95 -32.02 36.20
CA GLY A 319 -31.13 -33.14 35.27
C GLY A 319 -29.81 -33.56 34.62
N LYS A 320 -29.84 -34.67 33.90
CA LYS A 320 -28.65 -35.29 33.27
C LYS A 320 -28.79 -35.36 31.76
N PRO A 321 -27.70 -35.25 30.97
CA PRO A 321 -27.77 -35.37 29.52
C PRO A 321 -28.36 -36.71 29.05
N VAL A 322 -28.19 -37.80 29.82
CA VAL A 322 -28.81 -39.10 29.51
C VAL A 322 -30.35 -39.03 29.40
N GLU A 323 -31.00 -38.11 30.11
CA GLU A 323 -32.45 -37.96 30.15
C GLU A 323 -33.01 -37.33 28.86
N ILE A 324 -32.18 -36.62 28.09
CA ILE A 324 -32.60 -35.93 26.85
C ILE A 324 -32.17 -36.65 25.58
N LEU A 325 -31.41 -37.76 25.66
CA LEU A 325 -30.87 -38.44 24.47
C LEU A 325 -31.96 -38.91 23.51
N ALA A 326 -33.05 -39.49 24.03
CA ALA A 326 -34.19 -39.90 23.21
C ALA A 326 -34.81 -38.71 22.46
N LYS A 327 -34.85 -37.53 23.09
CA LYS A 327 -35.34 -36.30 22.46
C LYS A 327 -34.38 -35.77 21.40
N LEU A 328 -33.07 -35.85 21.64
CA LEU A 328 -32.06 -35.50 20.64
C LEU A 328 -32.12 -36.44 19.42
N ASN A 329 -32.32 -37.73 19.64
CA ASN A 329 -32.55 -38.70 18.58
C ASN A 329 -33.81 -38.35 17.77
N GLU A 330 -34.92 -38.00 18.44
CA GLU A 330 -36.14 -37.54 17.76
C GLU A 330 -35.89 -36.28 16.91
N MET A 331 -35.20 -35.27 17.46
CA MET A 331 -34.86 -34.02 16.75
C MET A 331 -33.93 -34.26 15.55
N ALA A 332 -33.03 -35.24 15.64
CA ALA A 332 -32.13 -35.64 14.56
C ALA A 332 -32.78 -36.59 13.54
N GLY A 333 -34.00 -37.08 13.79
CA GLY A 333 -34.64 -38.11 12.96
C GLY A 333 -33.99 -39.49 13.08
N PHE A 334 -33.33 -39.79 14.20
CA PHE A 334 -32.69 -41.07 14.50
C PHE A 334 -33.66 -42.05 15.18
N SER A 335 -33.21 -43.31 15.31
CA SER A 335 -33.94 -44.28 16.14
C SER A 335 -33.86 -43.87 17.62
N PRO A 336 -34.91 -44.08 18.44
CA PRO A 336 -34.90 -43.67 19.84
C PRO A 336 -33.72 -44.25 20.66
N ASP A 337 -33.30 -45.47 20.30
CA ASP A 337 -32.22 -46.22 20.94
C ASP A 337 -30.85 -46.01 20.27
N GLU A 338 -30.75 -45.09 19.30
CA GLU A 338 -29.49 -44.79 18.62
C GLU A 338 -28.46 -44.26 19.62
N GLU A 339 -27.26 -44.85 19.58
CA GLU A 339 -26.16 -44.38 20.42
C GLU A 339 -25.52 -43.13 19.82
N ILE A 340 -25.56 -42.03 20.57
CA ILE A 340 -24.99 -40.73 20.17
C ILE A 340 -23.89 -40.28 21.12
N GLU A 341 -22.89 -39.58 20.58
CA GLU A 341 -21.87 -38.86 21.34
C GLU A 341 -22.22 -37.38 21.41
N ILE A 342 -21.96 -36.75 22.56
CA ILE A 342 -22.32 -35.36 22.83
C ILE A 342 -21.07 -34.59 23.27
N TYR A 343 -20.94 -33.37 22.78
CA TYR A 343 -19.80 -32.48 22.99
C TYR A 343 -20.29 -31.07 23.27
N GLU A 344 -19.59 -30.36 24.15
CA GLU A 344 -19.82 -28.95 24.44
C GLU A 344 -18.97 -28.10 23.50
N GLU A 345 -19.57 -27.11 22.85
CA GLU A 345 -18.86 -26.10 22.07
C GLU A 345 -18.53 -24.89 22.95
N ILE A 346 -17.30 -24.84 23.47
CA ILE A 346 -16.88 -23.92 24.52
C ILE A 346 -16.23 -22.65 23.95
N LYS A 347 -15.23 -22.79 23.09
CA LYS A 347 -14.38 -21.67 22.64
C LYS A 347 -13.79 -21.92 21.24
N PHE A 348 -13.63 -20.85 20.46
CA PHE A 348 -13.03 -20.91 19.11
C PHE A 348 -11.64 -20.29 19.07
N GLU A 349 -11.49 -19.07 19.59
CA GLU A 349 -10.26 -18.27 19.51
C GLU A 349 -9.63 -18.07 20.89
N PRO A 350 -8.30 -18.20 21.06
CA PRO A 350 -7.30 -18.44 20.02
C PRO A 350 -7.11 -19.91 19.63
N ASN A 351 -7.71 -20.83 20.40
CA ASN A 351 -7.67 -22.27 20.14
C ASN A 351 -9.08 -22.84 20.31
N ILE A 352 -9.43 -23.77 19.43
CA ILE A 352 -10.68 -24.51 19.51
C ILE A 352 -10.72 -25.33 20.81
N MET A 353 -11.85 -25.26 21.52
CA MET A 353 -12.14 -26.06 22.71
C MET A 353 -13.54 -26.64 22.54
N CYS A 354 -13.58 -27.94 22.27
CA CYS A 354 -14.81 -28.71 22.17
C CYS A 354 -14.61 -30.01 22.96
N GLU A 355 -15.35 -30.15 24.07
CA GLU A 355 -15.10 -31.22 25.04
C GLU A 355 -16.26 -32.21 25.08
N ARG A 356 -15.95 -33.49 25.29
CA ARG A 356 -16.97 -34.53 25.44
C ARG A 356 -17.72 -34.36 26.76
N ILE A 357 -19.04 -34.39 26.72
CA ILE A 357 -19.88 -34.25 27.92
C ILE A 357 -20.10 -35.63 28.57
N ASP A 358 -19.90 -35.72 29.90
CA ASP A 358 -20.30 -36.89 30.66
C ASP A 358 -21.84 -36.97 30.77
N LYS A 359 -22.41 -37.98 30.13
CA LYS A 359 -23.86 -38.23 30.11
C LYS A 359 -24.47 -38.47 31.50
N LYS A 360 -23.66 -38.83 32.50
CA LYS A 360 -24.11 -39.18 33.86
C LYS A 360 -24.03 -38.01 34.84
N ALA A 361 -23.20 -37.01 34.54
CA ALA A 361 -23.12 -35.77 35.31
C ALA A 361 -24.40 -34.94 35.10
N THR A 362 -24.71 -34.06 36.05
CA THR A 362 -25.81 -33.11 35.85
C THR A 362 -25.36 -31.96 34.96
N PHE A 363 -26.29 -31.29 34.27
CA PHE A 363 -25.93 -30.16 33.40
C PHE A 363 -25.13 -29.08 34.15
N ARG A 364 -25.53 -28.72 35.38
CA ARG A 364 -24.76 -27.78 36.23
C ARG A 364 -23.40 -28.30 36.65
N ALA A 365 -23.25 -29.62 36.89
CA ALA A 365 -21.95 -30.20 37.24
C ALA A 365 -20.97 -30.14 36.04
N SER A 366 -21.51 -30.19 34.82
CA SER A 366 -20.78 -29.93 33.58
C SER A 366 -20.60 -28.44 33.27
N GLN A 367 -20.94 -27.53 34.19
CA GLN A 367 -20.86 -26.07 34.02
C GLN A 367 -21.71 -25.51 32.86
N LEU A 368 -22.73 -26.25 32.40
CA LEU A 368 -23.60 -25.78 31.34
C LEU A 368 -24.56 -24.69 31.85
N GLU A 369 -24.68 -23.61 31.08
CA GLU A 369 -25.46 -22.42 31.34
C GLU A 369 -26.36 -22.05 30.14
N ASP A 370 -27.21 -21.03 30.34
CA ASP A 370 -28.07 -20.50 29.30
C ASP A 370 -27.23 -20.02 28.09
N GLY A 371 -27.57 -20.52 26.89
CA GLY A 371 -26.87 -20.19 25.64
C GLY A 371 -25.75 -21.15 25.25
N ASP A 372 -25.52 -22.21 26.02
CA ASP A 372 -24.53 -23.22 25.65
C ASP A 372 -24.99 -24.07 24.48
N ILE A 373 -24.00 -24.53 23.71
CA ILE A 373 -24.22 -25.31 22.50
C ILE A 373 -23.68 -26.71 22.75
N ILE A 374 -24.54 -27.69 22.54
CA ILE A 374 -24.19 -29.10 22.52
C ILE A 374 -24.19 -29.56 21.07
N CYS A 375 -23.01 -29.94 20.58
CA CYS A 375 -22.86 -30.65 19.33
C CYS A 375 -22.96 -32.15 19.58
N PHE A 376 -23.63 -32.88 18.71
CA PHE A 376 -23.74 -34.33 18.84
C PHE A 376 -23.69 -35.03 17.49
N GLN A 377 -23.35 -36.32 17.52
CA GLN A 377 -23.21 -37.17 16.35
C GLN A 377 -23.53 -38.62 16.72
N LYS A 378 -23.69 -39.49 15.72
CA LYS A 378 -23.77 -40.94 15.95
C LYS A 378 -22.43 -41.47 16.47
N SER A 379 -22.49 -42.41 17.41
CA SER A 379 -21.30 -43.15 17.83
C SER A 379 -20.72 -43.95 16.67
N ALA A 380 -19.40 -44.00 16.55
CA ALA A 380 -18.73 -44.80 15.53
C ALA A 380 -19.06 -46.29 15.72
N GLN A 381 -19.60 -46.93 14.68
CA GLN A 381 -19.87 -48.38 14.68
C GLN A 381 -18.54 -49.14 14.62
N VAL A 382 -18.30 -50.02 15.60
CA VAL A 382 -17.10 -50.88 15.63
C VAL A 382 -17.14 -51.83 14.43
N GLY A 383 -16.46 -51.48 13.34
CA GLY A 383 -16.34 -52.31 12.14
C GLY A 383 -16.68 -51.65 10.79
N SER A 384 -17.13 -50.39 10.74
CA SER A 384 -17.30 -49.69 9.46
C SER A 384 -15.94 -49.20 8.93
N SER A 385 -15.58 -49.61 7.72
CA SER A 385 -14.35 -49.22 7.01
C SER A 385 -14.39 -47.78 6.45
N ASP A 386 -15.36 -46.96 6.85
CA ASP A 386 -15.54 -45.63 6.28
C ASP A 386 -14.50 -44.68 6.88
N GLN A 387 -13.40 -44.47 6.14
CA GLN A 387 -12.38 -43.47 6.45
C GLN A 387 -12.97 -42.07 6.33
N CYS A 388 -13.61 -41.59 7.39
CA CYS A 388 -14.06 -40.21 7.51
C CYS A 388 -12.84 -39.32 7.77
N ARG A 389 -12.69 -38.23 7.01
CA ARG A 389 -11.57 -37.29 7.18
C ARG A 389 -11.58 -36.61 8.55
N TYR A 390 -12.78 -36.29 9.03
CA TYR A 390 -13.03 -35.69 10.34
C TYR A 390 -14.05 -36.55 11.10
N PRO A 391 -13.59 -37.54 11.88
CA PRO A 391 -14.48 -38.55 12.47
C PRO A 391 -15.36 -38.01 13.59
N ASP A 392 -15.01 -36.88 14.20
CA ASP A 392 -15.72 -36.31 15.35
C ASP A 392 -15.89 -34.78 15.27
N VAL A 393 -16.78 -34.24 16.11
CA VAL A 393 -17.03 -32.78 16.20
C VAL A 393 -15.73 -32.01 16.49
N PRO A 394 -14.90 -32.37 17.48
CA PRO A 394 -13.67 -31.62 17.77
C PRO A 394 -12.72 -31.52 16.57
N SER A 395 -12.46 -32.65 15.87
CA SER A 395 -11.59 -32.67 14.69
C SER A 395 -12.15 -31.86 13.52
N PHE A 396 -13.47 -31.89 13.31
CA PHE A 396 -14.13 -31.05 12.30
C PHE A 396 -14.01 -29.56 12.63
N LEU A 397 -14.26 -29.16 13.88
CA LEU A 397 -14.15 -27.76 14.28
C LEU A 397 -12.70 -27.27 14.27
N GLU A 398 -11.72 -28.13 14.57
CA GLU A 398 -10.29 -27.83 14.42
C GLU A 398 -9.91 -27.60 12.95
N TYR A 399 -10.44 -28.42 12.04
CA TYR A 399 -10.31 -28.18 10.61
C TYR A 399 -10.89 -26.82 10.22
N VAL A 400 -12.13 -26.53 10.61
CA VAL A 400 -12.78 -25.26 10.26
C VAL A 400 -12.00 -24.06 10.84
N HIS A 401 -11.50 -24.16 12.07
CA HIS A 401 -10.69 -23.12 12.71
C HIS A 401 -9.41 -22.83 11.93
N ASN A 402 -8.73 -23.88 11.47
CA ASN A 402 -7.45 -23.77 10.78
C ASN A 402 -7.61 -23.61 9.27
N ARG A 403 -8.81 -23.76 8.71
CA ARG A 403 -9.07 -23.61 7.28
C ARG A 403 -8.79 -22.17 6.83
N GLN A 404 -8.01 -22.03 5.76
CA GLN A 404 -7.71 -20.77 5.11
C GLN A 404 -7.72 -20.97 3.60
N VAL A 405 -8.61 -20.28 2.90
CA VAL A 405 -8.54 -20.20 1.43
C VAL A 405 -7.52 -19.14 1.07
N VAL A 406 -6.54 -19.50 0.25
CA VAL A 406 -5.45 -18.61 -0.19
C VAL A 406 -5.54 -18.43 -1.69
N ARG A 407 -5.53 -17.17 -2.13
CA ARG A 407 -5.48 -16.74 -3.52
C ARG A 407 -4.03 -16.67 -3.97
N PHE A 408 -3.70 -17.40 -5.02
CA PHE A 408 -2.38 -17.42 -5.61
C PHE A 408 -2.33 -16.58 -6.88
N ARG A 409 -1.28 -15.77 -6.99
CA ARG A 409 -0.98 -14.94 -8.16
C ARG A 409 0.42 -15.24 -8.66
N SER A 410 0.60 -15.40 -9.96
CA SER A 410 1.94 -15.41 -10.53
C SER A 410 2.64 -14.07 -10.30
N LEU A 411 3.92 -14.09 -9.94
CA LEU A 411 4.72 -12.88 -9.76
C LEU A 411 4.84 -12.06 -11.06
N GLU A 412 4.70 -12.71 -12.22
CA GLU A 412 4.67 -12.04 -13.53
C GLU A 412 3.35 -11.28 -13.76
N LYS A 413 2.25 -11.72 -13.13
CA LYS A 413 0.91 -11.15 -13.24
C LYS A 413 0.31 -10.85 -11.86
N PRO A 414 0.89 -9.92 -11.08
CA PRO A 414 0.56 -9.72 -9.66
C PRO A 414 -0.83 -9.12 -9.38
N LYS A 415 -1.58 -8.77 -10.42
CA LYS A 415 -2.94 -8.21 -10.31
C LYS A 415 -4.04 -9.23 -10.62
N GLU A 416 -3.69 -10.41 -11.11
CA GLU A 416 -4.63 -11.41 -11.57
C GLU A 416 -4.61 -12.60 -10.61
N ASP A 417 -5.78 -12.93 -10.04
CA ASP A 417 -5.97 -14.14 -9.26
C ASP A 417 -5.96 -15.32 -10.25
N GLU A 418 -5.00 -16.24 -10.12
CA GLU A 418 -4.84 -17.36 -11.05
C GLU A 418 -5.60 -18.59 -10.57
N PHE A 419 -5.46 -18.91 -9.29
CA PHE A 419 -6.21 -19.98 -8.64
C PHE A 419 -6.31 -19.75 -7.12
N CYS A 420 -7.17 -20.53 -6.47
CA CYS A 420 -7.34 -20.55 -5.02
C CYS A 420 -7.09 -21.96 -4.49
N LEU A 421 -6.40 -22.08 -3.36
CA LEU A 421 -6.26 -23.34 -2.65
C LEU A 421 -6.79 -23.22 -1.23
N GLU A 422 -7.46 -24.28 -0.78
CA GLU A 422 -7.77 -24.45 0.62
C GLU A 422 -6.58 -25.07 1.35
N LEU A 423 -6.08 -24.34 2.36
CA LEU A 423 -4.92 -24.71 3.14
C LEU A 423 -5.26 -24.64 4.64
N SER A 424 -4.39 -25.20 5.48
CA SER A 424 -4.42 -25.02 6.92
C SER A 424 -3.52 -23.86 7.32
N LYS A 425 -3.95 -23.01 8.25
CA LYS A 425 -3.15 -21.96 8.89
C LYS A 425 -1.85 -22.53 9.47
N ASN A 426 -1.86 -23.79 9.88
CA ASN A 426 -0.73 -24.49 10.48
C ASN A 426 0.21 -25.15 9.46
N HIS A 427 -0.13 -25.15 8.16
CA HIS A 427 0.77 -25.67 7.13
C HIS A 427 2.10 -24.95 7.16
N ASN A 428 3.19 -25.72 7.12
CA ASN A 428 4.53 -25.17 6.99
C ASN A 428 4.83 -24.80 5.52
N TYR A 429 6.02 -24.24 5.27
CA TYR A 429 6.42 -23.86 3.91
C TYR A 429 6.33 -25.02 2.90
N ASP A 430 6.77 -26.22 3.29
CA ASP A 430 6.80 -27.40 2.44
C ASP A 430 5.39 -27.89 2.11
N ASP A 431 4.50 -27.93 3.10
CA ASP A 431 3.08 -28.32 2.93
C ASP A 431 2.34 -27.42 1.95
N VAL A 432 2.68 -26.11 1.94
CA VAL A 432 2.09 -25.12 1.03
C VAL A 432 2.63 -25.31 -0.38
N VAL A 433 3.95 -25.38 -0.57
CA VAL A 433 4.52 -25.53 -1.91
C VAL A 433 4.20 -26.88 -2.54
N GLU A 434 4.06 -27.95 -1.76
CA GLU A 434 3.63 -29.27 -2.27
C GLU A 434 2.25 -29.19 -2.91
N ARG A 435 1.28 -28.54 -2.26
CA ARG A 435 -0.06 -28.35 -2.82
C ARG A 435 -0.08 -27.42 -4.02
N VAL A 436 0.73 -26.37 -4.01
CA VAL A 436 0.89 -25.49 -5.16
C VAL A 436 1.50 -26.25 -6.34
N ALA A 437 2.53 -27.09 -6.10
CA ALA A 437 3.15 -27.91 -7.13
C ALA A 437 2.18 -28.93 -7.73
N GLN A 438 1.40 -29.61 -6.89
CA GLN A 438 0.35 -30.53 -7.34
C GLN A 438 -0.69 -29.82 -8.22
N HIS A 439 -1.09 -28.60 -7.86
CA HIS A 439 -2.02 -27.80 -8.67
C HIS A 439 -1.44 -27.37 -10.02
N LEU A 440 -0.15 -27.00 -10.03
CA LEU A 440 0.56 -26.58 -11.24
C LEU A 440 1.05 -27.75 -12.12
N GLY A 441 0.94 -28.99 -11.65
CA GLY A 441 1.50 -30.16 -12.32
C GLY A 441 3.04 -30.21 -12.31
N LEU A 442 3.67 -29.60 -11.30
CA LEU A 442 5.12 -29.55 -11.16
C LEU A 442 5.63 -30.75 -10.34
N GLU A 443 6.62 -31.48 -10.86
CA GLU A 443 7.18 -32.67 -10.18
C GLU A 443 7.99 -32.34 -8.92
N ASP A 444 8.67 -31.18 -8.90
CA ASP A 444 9.56 -30.76 -7.82
C ASP A 444 9.03 -29.51 -7.12
N PRO A 445 8.36 -29.64 -5.94
CA PRO A 445 7.84 -28.52 -5.18
C PRO A 445 8.90 -27.53 -4.70
N SER A 446 10.16 -27.97 -4.56
CA SER A 446 11.24 -27.13 -4.05
C SER A 446 11.60 -25.98 -5.02
N LYS A 447 11.16 -26.05 -6.27
CA LYS A 447 11.32 -24.99 -7.27
C LYS A 447 10.32 -23.84 -7.14
N ILE A 448 9.37 -23.93 -6.21
CA ILE A 448 8.40 -22.85 -5.99
C ILE A 448 8.95 -21.86 -4.96
N ARG A 449 9.00 -20.58 -5.33
CA ARG A 449 9.29 -19.47 -4.42
C ARG A 449 8.03 -18.66 -4.15
N LEU A 450 7.72 -18.49 -2.86
CA LEU A 450 6.56 -17.72 -2.42
C LEU A 450 6.95 -16.29 -2.03
N THR A 451 6.04 -15.34 -2.25
CA THR A 451 6.19 -13.95 -1.80
C THR A 451 4.89 -13.48 -1.15
N SER A 452 4.99 -12.88 0.04
CA SER A 452 3.83 -12.35 0.75
C SER A 452 3.23 -11.11 0.08
N HIS A 453 1.97 -10.84 0.36
CA HIS A 453 1.28 -9.62 -0.05
C HIS A 453 1.61 -8.42 0.87
N ASN A 454 1.70 -7.22 0.27
CA ASN A 454 1.76 -5.95 0.97
C ASN A 454 0.41 -5.25 0.90
N CYS A 455 -0.34 -5.26 2.02
CA CYS A 455 -1.67 -4.67 2.13
C CYS A 455 -1.73 -3.15 1.87
N TYR A 456 -0.63 -2.41 2.04
CA TYR A 456 -0.61 -0.96 1.82
C TYR A 456 -0.42 -0.60 0.35
N SER A 457 0.52 -1.26 -0.33
CA SER A 457 0.78 -1.01 -1.76
C SER A 457 -0.09 -1.86 -2.68
N GLN A 458 -0.78 -2.88 -2.15
CA GLN A 458 -1.53 -3.87 -2.92
C GLN A 458 -0.65 -4.62 -3.94
N GLN A 459 0.62 -4.84 -3.61
CA GLN A 459 1.64 -5.48 -4.46
C GLN A 459 2.41 -6.56 -3.68
N PRO A 460 3.17 -7.44 -4.35
CA PRO A 460 4.11 -8.34 -3.67
C PRO A 460 5.09 -7.57 -2.79
N LYS A 461 5.48 -8.14 -1.65
CA LYS A 461 6.60 -7.60 -0.87
C LYS A 461 7.88 -7.62 -1.72
N PRO A 462 8.80 -6.64 -1.54
CA PRO A 462 10.05 -6.60 -2.30
C PRO A 462 10.95 -7.84 -2.09
N GLN A 463 10.86 -8.47 -0.91
CA GLN A 463 11.64 -9.66 -0.58
C GLN A 463 10.71 -10.88 -0.55
N PRO A 464 11.06 -11.95 -1.30
CA PRO A 464 10.35 -13.22 -1.23
C PRO A 464 10.54 -13.88 0.14
N ILE A 465 9.66 -14.80 0.48
CA ILE A 465 9.76 -15.63 1.67
C ILE A 465 10.96 -16.55 1.48
N LYS A 466 11.87 -16.58 2.47
CA LYS A 466 13.00 -17.50 2.45
C LYS A 466 12.49 -18.95 2.61
N TYR A 467 13.17 -19.92 2.03
CA TYR A 467 12.90 -21.34 2.29
C TYR A 467 12.86 -21.61 3.79
N ARG A 468 11.70 -22.09 4.29
CA ARG A 468 11.43 -22.30 5.71
C ARG A 468 11.75 -21.07 6.60
N GLY A 469 11.63 -19.88 6.05
CA GLY A 469 11.92 -18.62 6.74
C GLY A 469 10.84 -18.18 7.73
N VAL A 470 9.66 -18.80 7.65
CA VAL A 470 8.53 -18.64 8.56
C VAL A 470 7.95 -20.02 8.88
N GLU A 471 7.35 -20.18 10.05
CA GLU A 471 6.90 -21.48 10.55
C GLU A 471 5.59 -21.93 9.90
N HIS A 472 4.59 -21.04 9.84
CA HIS A 472 3.23 -21.39 9.44
C HIS A 472 2.67 -20.48 8.35
N LEU A 473 1.65 -20.96 7.64
CA LEU A 473 0.92 -20.20 6.62
C LEU A 473 0.34 -18.90 7.21
N SER A 474 -0.13 -18.92 8.46
CA SER A 474 -0.59 -17.70 9.15
C SER A 474 0.45 -16.59 9.13
N ASP A 475 1.74 -16.91 9.24
CA ASP A 475 2.83 -15.94 9.23
C ASP A 475 3.16 -15.45 7.81
N MET A 476 3.01 -16.32 6.81
CA MET A 476 3.19 -15.98 5.39
C MET A 476 2.18 -14.91 4.93
N LEU A 477 1.00 -14.94 5.54
CA LEU A 477 -0.16 -14.13 5.21
C LEU A 477 -0.24 -12.79 5.96
N VAL A 478 0.65 -12.54 6.93
CA VAL A 478 0.60 -11.32 7.77
C VAL A 478 1.60 -10.25 7.32
N HIS A 479 1.15 -8.99 7.35
CA HIS A 479 1.97 -7.80 7.16
C HIS A 479 1.52 -6.67 8.09
N TYR A 480 2.40 -6.20 8.97
CA TYR A 480 2.10 -5.17 9.99
C TYR A 480 0.78 -5.41 10.74
N ASN A 481 0.59 -6.63 11.25
CA ASN A 481 -0.62 -7.08 11.97
C ASN A 481 -1.92 -7.11 11.15
N GLN A 482 -1.84 -6.89 9.83
CA GLN A 482 -2.96 -7.13 8.93
C GLN A 482 -2.76 -8.47 8.22
N SER A 483 -3.77 -9.34 8.29
CA SER A 483 -3.81 -10.56 7.51
C SER A 483 -4.28 -10.29 6.07
N SER A 484 -3.75 -11.06 5.15
CA SER A 484 -4.11 -11.11 3.74
C SER A 484 -4.31 -12.56 3.36
N ASP A 485 -5.20 -12.85 2.43
CA ASP A 485 -5.41 -14.18 1.85
C ASP A 485 -4.65 -14.38 0.53
N ILE A 486 -3.78 -13.43 0.15
CA ILE A 486 -3.01 -13.46 -1.10
C ILE A 486 -1.57 -13.90 -0.87
N LEU A 487 -1.11 -14.88 -1.67
CA LEU A 487 0.30 -15.19 -1.87
C LEU A 487 0.68 -15.09 -3.35
N TYR A 488 1.90 -14.67 -3.59
CA TYR A 488 2.50 -14.69 -4.93
C TYR A 488 3.42 -15.88 -5.05
N TYR A 489 3.52 -16.45 -6.25
CA TYR A 489 4.44 -17.54 -6.53
C TYR A 489 5.21 -17.29 -7.83
N GLU A 490 6.37 -17.91 -7.93
CA GLU A 490 7.14 -18.05 -9.17
C GLU A 490 7.78 -19.45 -9.21
N VAL A 491 7.95 -19.98 -10.41
CA VAL A 491 8.61 -21.27 -10.64
C VAL A 491 10.05 -21.00 -11.05
N LEU A 492 10.98 -21.54 -10.25
CA LEU A 492 12.41 -21.41 -10.45
C LEU A 492 12.95 -22.50 -11.38
N ASP A 493 14.07 -22.23 -12.02
CA ASP A 493 14.82 -23.20 -12.83
C ASP A 493 15.58 -24.24 -11.96
N ILE A 494 15.95 -23.88 -10.74
CA ILE A 494 16.60 -24.76 -9.75
C ILE A 494 15.87 -24.73 -8.39
N PRO A 495 16.02 -25.76 -7.53
CA PRO A 495 15.47 -25.78 -6.18
C PRO A 495 15.81 -24.52 -5.36
N LEU A 496 14.82 -23.97 -4.65
CA LEU A 496 14.99 -22.79 -3.80
C LEU A 496 16.07 -22.98 -2.71
N PRO A 497 16.18 -24.13 -2.01
CA PRO A 497 17.24 -24.33 -1.02
C PRO A 497 18.64 -24.20 -1.62
N GLU A 498 18.83 -24.73 -2.83
CA GLU A 498 20.08 -24.60 -3.59
C GLU A 498 20.32 -23.15 -4.00
N LEU A 499 19.31 -22.50 -4.60
CA LEU A 499 19.39 -21.10 -5.01
C LEU A 499 19.77 -20.17 -3.85
N GLN A 500 19.29 -20.44 -2.63
CA GLN A 500 19.64 -19.67 -1.45
C GLN A 500 21.10 -19.81 -0.99
N GLY A 501 21.75 -20.91 -1.34
CA GLY A 501 23.20 -21.11 -1.13
C GLY A 501 24.05 -20.31 -2.13
N LEU A 502 23.45 -19.87 -3.24
CA LEU A 502 24.12 -19.15 -4.31
C LEU A 502 23.91 -17.63 -4.18
N LYS A 503 24.85 -16.87 -4.73
CA LYS A 503 24.69 -15.45 -5.05
C LYS A 503 24.46 -15.37 -6.56
N THR A 504 23.35 -14.73 -6.94
CA THR A 504 23.06 -14.44 -8.36
C THR A 504 23.57 -13.05 -8.67
N LEU A 505 24.44 -12.91 -9.67
CA LEU A 505 24.95 -11.64 -10.16
C LEU A 505 24.50 -11.43 -11.61
N LYS A 506 23.97 -10.26 -11.91
CA LYS A 506 23.68 -9.83 -13.29
C LYS A 506 24.84 -8.97 -13.77
N VAL A 507 25.67 -9.50 -14.67
CA VAL A 507 26.87 -8.82 -15.17
C VAL A 507 26.63 -8.39 -16.62
N ALA A 508 26.74 -7.08 -16.87
CA ALA A 508 26.73 -6.51 -18.21
C ALA A 508 28.12 -6.67 -18.84
N PHE A 509 28.24 -7.56 -19.83
CA PHE A 509 29.49 -7.75 -20.56
C PHE A 509 29.55 -6.79 -21.76
N HIS A 510 30.61 -5.99 -21.82
CA HIS A 510 30.90 -5.09 -22.94
C HIS A 510 31.93 -5.75 -23.85
N HIS A 511 31.56 -5.99 -25.10
CA HIS A 511 32.46 -6.61 -26.08
C HIS A 511 33.52 -5.61 -26.55
N ALA A 512 34.76 -6.08 -26.79
CA ALA A 512 35.85 -5.20 -27.21
C ALA A 512 35.69 -4.63 -28.65
N THR A 513 34.94 -5.32 -29.51
CA THR A 513 34.88 -5.06 -30.96
C THR A 513 33.47 -4.82 -31.49
N LYS A 514 32.44 -5.21 -30.74
CA LYS A 514 31.03 -5.02 -31.07
C LYS A 514 30.45 -4.01 -30.09
N ASP A 515 29.71 -3.03 -30.57
CA ASP A 515 28.95 -2.09 -29.72
C ASP A 515 27.67 -2.76 -29.17
N GLU A 516 27.85 -3.94 -28.55
CA GLU A 516 26.80 -4.78 -27.98
C GLU A 516 27.09 -5.05 -26.52
N VAL A 517 26.07 -4.84 -25.68
CA VAL A 517 26.11 -5.12 -24.24
C VAL A 517 25.16 -6.29 -23.95
N VAL A 518 25.70 -7.40 -23.45
CA VAL A 518 24.92 -8.60 -23.11
C VAL A 518 24.92 -8.80 -21.60
N ILE A 519 23.74 -8.98 -21.02
CA ILE A 519 23.61 -9.24 -19.58
C ILE A 519 23.63 -10.74 -19.33
N HIS A 520 24.67 -11.20 -18.65
CA HIS A 520 24.81 -12.59 -18.21
C HIS A 520 24.38 -12.74 -16.75
N THR A 521 23.54 -13.75 -16.49
CA THR A 521 23.19 -14.13 -15.12
C THR A 521 24.14 -15.23 -14.65
N ILE A 522 24.96 -14.91 -13.65
CA ILE A 522 25.96 -15.80 -13.06
C ILE A 522 25.49 -16.20 -11.67
N ARG A 523 25.50 -17.50 -11.38
CA ARG A 523 25.11 -18.05 -10.07
C ARG A 523 26.26 -18.86 -9.52
N LEU A 524 26.85 -18.40 -8.42
CA LEU A 524 27.98 -19.05 -7.79
C LEU A 524 27.77 -19.13 -6.27
N PRO A 525 28.40 -20.09 -5.57
CA PRO A 525 28.39 -20.14 -4.11
C PRO A 525 28.79 -18.78 -3.50
N LYS A 526 28.15 -18.37 -2.40
CA LYS A 526 28.41 -17.05 -1.78
C LYS A 526 29.88 -16.79 -1.43
N GLN A 527 30.63 -17.85 -1.11
CA GLN A 527 32.06 -17.77 -0.76
C GLN A 527 32.99 -17.70 -1.98
N SER A 528 32.48 -17.79 -3.20
CA SER A 528 33.25 -17.62 -4.43
C SER A 528 33.82 -16.21 -4.56
N THR A 529 34.83 -16.11 -5.42
CA THR A 529 35.58 -14.88 -5.67
C THR A 529 35.18 -14.24 -7.00
N VAL A 530 35.57 -12.99 -7.20
CA VAL A 530 35.42 -12.30 -8.49
C VAL A 530 36.17 -13.02 -9.61
N GLY A 531 37.30 -13.69 -9.30
CA GLY A 531 37.99 -14.56 -10.25
C GLY A 531 37.11 -15.71 -10.74
N ASP A 532 36.31 -16.32 -9.86
CA ASP A 532 35.38 -17.38 -10.24
C ASP A 532 34.26 -16.85 -11.14
N VAL A 533 33.77 -15.63 -10.88
CA VAL A 533 32.78 -14.95 -11.75
C VAL A 533 33.34 -14.72 -13.15
N ILE A 534 34.58 -14.25 -13.23
CA ILE A 534 35.26 -14.02 -14.51
C ILE A 534 35.45 -15.34 -15.26
N ASN A 535 35.88 -16.40 -14.58
CA ASN A 535 36.06 -17.71 -15.20
C ASN A 535 34.74 -18.28 -15.74
N ASP A 536 33.65 -18.18 -14.98
CA ASP A 536 32.31 -18.57 -15.45
C ASP A 536 31.87 -17.71 -16.65
N LEU A 537 32.09 -16.39 -16.59
CA LEU A 537 31.76 -15.48 -17.68
C LEU A 537 32.52 -15.82 -18.96
N LYS A 538 33.81 -16.14 -18.88
CA LYS A 538 34.64 -16.55 -20.03
C LYS A 538 34.09 -17.78 -20.77
N THR A 539 33.34 -18.66 -20.09
CA THR A 539 32.69 -19.81 -20.74
C THR A 539 31.41 -19.44 -21.51
N LYS A 540 30.86 -18.25 -21.27
CA LYS A 540 29.57 -17.78 -21.80
C LYS A 540 29.70 -16.67 -22.84
N VAL A 541 30.89 -16.11 -23.02
CA VAL A 541 31.15 -14.97 -23.92
C VAL A 541 32.19 -15.33 -24.97
N GLU A 542 32.08 -14.72 -26.14
CA GLU A 542 33.13 -14.74 -27.16
C GLU A 542 34.14 -13.63 -26.82
N LEU A 543 35.42 -13.98 -26.75
CA LEU A 543 36.51 -13.03 -26.48
C LEU A 543 37.22 -12.65 -27.77
N SER A 544 37.82 -11.45 -27.81
CA SER A 544 38.64 -11.03 -28.96
C SER A 544 39.92 -11.88 -29.13
N ASP A 545 40.48 -12.37 -28.02
CA ASP A 545 41.60 -13.31 -27.96
C ASP A 545 41.32 -14.39 -26.88
N PRO A 546 41.63 -15.67 -27.12
CA PRO A 546 41.46 -16.74 -26.12
C PRO A 546 42.17 -16.47 -24.78
N ASN A 547 43.25 -15.68 -24.78
CA ASN A 547 44.02 -15.29 -23.60
C ASN A 547 43.63 -13.90 -23.06
N ALA A 548 42.54 -13.30 -23.54
CA ALA A 548 42.08 -12.01 -23.04
C ALA A 548 41.80 -12.06 -21.52
N GLU A 549 42.27 -11.05 -20.80
CA GLU A 549 41.99 -10.85 -19.39
C GLU A 549 40.73 -10.00 -19.24
N LEU A 550 39.88 -10.35 -18.28
CA LEU A 550 38.66 -9.60 -17.98
C LEU A 550 38.81 -8.89 -16.65
N ARG A 551 38.20 -7.72 -16.54
CA ARG A 551 37.98 -7.04 -15.26
C ARG A 551 36.49 -6.93 -14.97
N LEU A 552 36.15 -6.93 -13.69
CA LEU A 552 34.80 -6.65 -13.19
C LEU A 552 34.79 -5.27 -12.52
N LEU A 553 33.81 -4.46 -12.89
CA LEU A 553 33.65 -3.07 -12.53
C LEU A 553 32.28 -2.82 -11.91
N GLU A 554 32.23 -1.87 -11.00
CA GLU A 554 30.99 -1.33 -10.44
C GLU A 554 30.72 0.06 -11.05
N VAL A 555 29.61 0.18 -11.78
CA VAL A 555 29.23 1.43 -12.45
C VAL A 555 27.95 1.98 -11.84
N PHE A 556 27.97 3.26 -11.46
CA PHE A 556 26.83 3.95 -10.87
C PHE A 556 26.80 5.41 -11.34
N TYR A 557 25.64 5.91 -11.76
CA TYR A 557 25.47 7.26 -12.35
C TYR A 557 26.55 7.63 -13.39
N HIS A 558 26.80 6.73 -14.35
CA HIS A 558 27.78 6.95 -15.42
C HIS A 558 29.23 7.15 -14.95
N LYS A 559 29.56 6.65 -13.75
CA LYS A 559 30.91 6.64 -13.18
C LYS A 559 31.35 5.25 -12.79
N ILE A 560 32.64 4.98 -12.89
CA ILE A 560 33.25 3.74 -12.42
C ILE A 560 33.66 3.96 -10.97
N TYR A 561 33.00 3.26 -10.05
CA TYR A 561 33.25 3.43 -8.62
C TYR A 561 34.37 2.54 -8.11
N LYS A 562 34.45 1.33 -8.66
CA LYS A 562 35.34 0.29 -8.14
C LYS A 562 35.71 -0.69 -9.25
N ILE A 563 36.99 -1.06 -9.26
CA ILE A 563 37.49 -2.26 -9.93
C ILE A 563 37.62 -3.34 -8.86
N PHE A 564 36.97 -4.48 -9.08
CA PHE A 564 37.01 -5.58 -8.12
C PHE A 564 38.31 -6.38 -8.25
N PRO A 565 39.09 -6.55 -7.16
CA PRO A 565 40.20 -7.50 -7.13
C PRO A 565 39.70 -8.93 -7.34
N LEU A 566 40.46 -9.77 -8.05
CA LEU A 566 40.09 -11.16 -8.32
C LEU A 566 39.85 -11.99 -7.06
N SER A 567 40.49 -11.65 -5.94
CA SER A 567 40.36 -12.33 -4.65
C SER A 567 39.15 -11.88 -3.82
N GLU A 568 38.44 -10.83 -4.23
CA GLU A 568 37.30 -10.31 -3.48
C GLU A 568 36.13 -11.29 -3.52
N LYS A 569 35.50 -11.52 -2.36
CA LYS A 569 34.35 -12.41 -2.24
C LYS A 569 33.09 -11.78 -2.80
N ILE A 570 32.31 -12.56 -3.55
CA ILE A 570 31.09 -12.08 -4.20
C ILE A 570 29.94 -11.78 -3.23
N GLU A 571 29.96 -12.35 -2.02
CA GLU A 571 28.99 -12.05 -0.96
C GLU A 571 28.96 -10.56 -0.59
N ASN A 572 30.09 -9.86 -0.72
CA ASN A 572 30.23 -8.45 -0.38
C ASN A 572 29.77 -7.49 -1.50
N ILE A 573 29.45 -8.02 -2.69
CA ILE A 573 29.04 -7.20 -3.84
C ILE A 573 27.57 -6.78 -3.69
N ASN A 574 27.31 -5.47 -3.76
CA ASN A 574 25.97 -4.91 -3.71
C ASN A 574 25.39 -4.75 -5.12
N ASP A 575 24.63 -5.75 -5.56
CA ASP A 575 24.01 -5.84 -6.87
C ASP A 575 22.59 -5.21 -6.93
N GLN A 576 22.11 -4.59 -5.85
CA GLN A 576 20.75 -4.04 -5.82
C GLN A 576 20.62 -2.67 -6.49
N TYR A 577 21.71 -1.88 -6.51
CA TYR A 577 21.66 -0.49 -6.96
C TYR A 577 22.70 -0.17 -8.05
N TRP A 578 23.80 -0.92 -8.10
CA TRP A 578 24.93 -0.59 -8.98
C TRP A 578 24.98 -1.60 -10.13
N THR A 579 25.44 -1.15 -11.29
CA THR A 579 25.55 -2.02 -12.47
C THR A 579 26.91 -2.69 -12.44
N LEU A 580 26.92 -4.03 -12.40
CA LEU A 580 28.14 -4.80 -12.57
C LEU A 580 28.47 -4.88 -14.05
N ARG A 581 29.61 -4.35 -14.43
CA ARG A 581 30.12 -4.36 -15.81
C ARG A 581 31.36 -5.22 -15.89
N ALA A 582 31.44 -6.10 -16.88
CA ALA A 582 32.66 -6.82 -17.21
C ALA A 582 33.14 -6.43 -18.60
N GLU A 583 34.45 -6.32 -18.78
CA GLU A 583 35.06 -5.96 -20.05
C GLU A 583 36.46 -6.56 -20.19
N GLU A 584 36.90 -6.71 -21.43
CA GLU A 584 38.27 -7.12 -21.76
C GLU A 584 39.24 -5.99 -21.43
N ILE A 585 40.36 -6.34 -20.80
CA ILE A 585 41.46 -5.42 -20.53
C ILE A 585 42.26 -5.27 -21.84
N PRO A 586 42.28 -4.08 -22.46
CA PRO A 586 43.06 -3.81 -23.67
C PRO A 586 44.56 -4.09 -23.45
N GLU A 587 45.26 -4.56 -24.50
CA GLU A 587 46.71 -4.80 -24.44
C GLU A 587 47.52 -3.55 -24.06
N GLU A 588 47.04 -2.36 -24.43
CA GLU A 588 47.65 -1.07 -24.04
C GLU A 588 47.66 -0.83 -22.52
N GLU A 589 46.73 -1.45 -21.77
CA GLU A 589 46.64 -1.32 -20.32
C GLU A 589 47.50 -2.35 -19.56
N LYS A 590 47.97 -3.42 -20.22
CA LYS A 590 48.71 -4.52 -19.57
C LYS A 590 50.19 -4.21 -19.34
N ASN A 591 50.80 -3.43 -20.23
CA ASN A 591 52.24 -3.14 -20.23
C ASN A 591 52.50 -1.64 -19.98
N LEU A 592 52.05 -1.12 -18.83
CA LEU A 592 52.24 0.29 -18.46
C LEU A 592 53.70 0.55 -18.03
N ASP A 593 54.33 1.59 -18.59
CA ASP A 593 55.59 2.12 -18.06
C ASP A 593 55.35 2.68 -16.64
N PRO A 594 56.36 2.70 -15.73
CA PRO A 594 56.23 3.38 -14.45
C PRO A 594 55.70 4.84 -14.54
N HIS A 595 55.89 5.53 -15.65
CA HIS A 595 55.42 6.91 -15.78
C HIS A 595 54.02 7.02 -16.39
N ASP A 596 53.48 5.93 -16.95
CA ASP A 596 52.14 5.87 -17.51
C ASP A 596 51.07 5.87 -16.40
N ARG A 597 49.88 6.38 -16.73
CA ARG A 597 48.73 6.42 -15.82
C ARG A 597 47.48 5.92 -16.51
N LEU A 598 46.73 5.04 -15.84
CA LEU A 598 45.37 4.69 -16.24
C LEU A 598 44.40 5.68 -15.58
N ILE A 599 43.66 6.43 -16.39
CA ILE A 599 42.69 7.43 -15.92
C ILE A 599 41.26 7.07 -16.31
N HIS A 600 40.31 7.55 -15.51
CA HIS A 600 38.89 7.50 -15.85
C HIS A 600 38.53 8.64 -16.81
N VAL A 601 37.67 8.33 -17.79
CA VAL A 601 37.13 9.30 -18.75
C VAL A 601 35.61 9.26 -18.70
N TYR A 602 34.98 10.40 -18.40
CA TYR A 602 33.52 10.53 -18.23
C TYR A 602 32.94 11.61 -19.15
N HIS A 603 31.76 11.34 -19.71
CA HIS A 603 31.00 12.34 -20.45
C HIS A 603 30.16 13.17 -19.48
N PHE A 604 30.15 14.49 -19.65
CA PHE A 604 29.37 15.36 -18.79
C PHE A 604 28.79 16.56 -19.51
N MET A 605 27.77 17.15 -18.90
CA MET A 605 27.24 18.45 -19.27
C MET A 605 27.26 19.38 -18.06
N LYS A 606 27.45 20.67 -18.31
CA LYS A 606 27.42 21.70 -17.27
C LYS A 606 26.01 22.27 -17.16
N ASP A 607 25.36 22.07 -16.02
CA ASP A 607 24.12 22.77 -15.74
C ASP A 607 24.42 24.23 -15.37
N THR A 608 24.07 25.14 -16.28
CA THR A 608 24.23 26.59 -16.10
C THR A 608 23.39 27.16 -14.96
N ALA A 609 22.33 26.49 -14.51
CA ALA A 609 21.45 26.98 -13.46
C ALA A 609 22.00 26.71 -12.04
N GLN A 610 22.68 25.57 -11.83
CA GLN A 610 23.17 25.15 -10.51
C GLN A 610 24.70 25.11 -10.40
N ASN A 611 25.43 25.37 -11.50
CA ASN A 611 26.89 25.28 -11.60
C ASN A 611 27.42 23.89 -11.16
N GLN A 612 26.66 22.84 -11.47
CA GLN A 612 27.00 21.43 -11.18
C GLN A 612 27.25 20.64 -12.47
N VAL A 613 28.06 19.59 -12.33
CA VAL A 613 28.43 18.67 -13.41
C VAL A 613 27.49 17.45 -13.38
N GLN A 614 26.78 17.21 -14.48
CA GLN A 614 25.96 16.01 -14.66
C GLN A 614 26.63 15.05 -15.63
N ASN A 615 26.94 13.84 -15.17
CA ASN A 615 27.57 12.80 -16.01
C ASN A 615 26.51 11.99 -16.75
N PHE A 616 26.83 11.58 -17.97
CA PHE A 616 25.99 10.74 -18.82
C PHE A 616 26.86 9.81 -19.67
N GLY A 617 26.25 9.01 -20.55
CA GLY A 617 26.98 8.14 -21.48
C GLY A 617 27.70 6.95 -20.81
N GLU A 618 28.65 6.35 -21.51
CA GLU A 618 29.41 5.21 -21.02
C GLU A 618 30.79 5.64 -20.52
N PRO A 619 31.12 5.41 -19.24
CA PRO A 619 32.47 5.67 -18.75
C PRO A 619 33.47 4.64 -19.29
N PHE A 620 34.72 5.04 -19.46
CA PHE A 620 35.80 4.15 -19.91
C PHE A 620 37.16 4.57 -19.34
N PHE A 621 38.14 3.68 -19.50
CA PHE A 621 39.53 3.93 -19.11
C PHE A 621 40.39 4.36 -20.29
N LEU A 622 41.39 5.19 -20.01
CA LEU A 622 42.39 5.61 -20.98
C LEU A 622 43.78 5.63 -20.34
N VAL A 623 44.76 5.06 -21.03
CA VAL A 623 46.17 5.17 -20.65
C VAL A 623 46.72 6.49 -21.16
N ILE A 624 47.30 7.30 -20.28
CA ILE A 624 48.05 8.51 -20.65
C ILE A 624 49.54 8.29 -20.41
N HIS A 625 50.36 8.70 -21.38
CA HIS A 625 51.81 8.57 -21.34
C HIS A 625 52.47 9.84 -20.81
N GLU A 626 53.71 9.72 -20.30
CA GLU A 626 54.47 10.88 -19.83
C GLU A 626 54.81 11.84 -20.97
N GLY A 627 54.50 13.13 -20.79
CA GLY A 627 54.73 14.16 -21.81
C GLY A 627 53.65 14.25 -22.90
N GLU A 628 52.66 13.34 -22.88
CA GLU A 628 51.55 13.33 -23.86
C GLU A 628 50.69 14.59 -23.71
N THR A 629 50.53 15.32 -24.82
CA THR A 629 49.72 16.54 -24.91
C THR A 629 48.24 16.21 -25.06
N LEU A 630 47.37 17.13 -24.66
CA LEU A 630 45.93 16.95 -24.86
C LEU A 630 45.56 16.75 -26.34
N ALA A 631 46.26 17.40 -27.27
CA ALA A 631 46.04 17.21 -28.71
C ALA A 631 46.22 15.74 -29.14
N GLU A 632 47.24 15.06 -28.62
CA GLU A 632 47.51 13.65 -28.91
C GLU A 632 46.45 12.75 -28.25
N VAL A 633 46.09 13.04 -26.99
CA VAL A 633 45.02 12.34 -26.26
C VAL A 633 43.66 12.48 -26.96
N LYS A 634 43.34 13.66 -27.50
CA LYS A 634 42.11 13.92 -28.26
C LYS A 634 41.99 13.01 -29.48
N VAL A 635 43.06 12.83 -30.25
CA VAL A 635 43.06 11.94 -31.43
C VAL A 635 42.77 10.49 -31.02
N ARG A 636 43.34 10.03 -29.90
CA ARG A 636 43.09 8.67 -29.37
C ARG A 636 41.66 8.50 -28.90
N ILE A 637 41.11 9.47 -28.16
CA ILE A 637 39.72 9.45 -27.70
C ILE A 637 38.76 9.46 -28.89
N GLN A 638 39.00 10.31 -29.88
CA GLN A 638 38.18 10.39 -31.10
C GLN A 638 38.17 9.06 -31.85
N LYS A 639 39.33 8.43 -32.01
CA LYS A 639 39.47 7.12 -32.65
C LYS A 639 38.76 6.02 -31.85
N LYS A 640 38.85 6.05 -30.52
CA LYS A 640 38.22 5.06 -29.62
C LYS A 640 36.69 5.17 -29.66
N LEU A 641 36.15 6.39 -29.61
CA LEU A 641 34.71 6.66 -29.59
C LEU A 641 34.08 6.72 -31.00
N GLN A 642 34.89 6.69 -32.06
CA GLN A 642 34.46 6.76 -33.46
C GLN A 642 33.56 7.97 -33.76
N VAL A 643 33.88 9.14 -33.18
CA VAL A 643 33.08 10.37 -33.30
C VAL A 643 33.52 11.18 -34.54
N PRO A 644 32.57 11.63 -35.40
CA PRO A 644 32.89 12.48 -36.55
C PRO A 644 33.60 13.79 -36.16
N ASP A 645 34.52 14.27 -37.02
CA ASP A 645 35.32 15.48 -36.77
C ASP A 645 34.46 16.71 -36.40
N GLU A 646 33.33 16.90 -37.11
CA GLU A 646 32.44 18.05 -36.91
C GLU A 646 31.82 18.06 -35.50
N GLU A 647 31.47 16.89 -34.97
CA GLU A 647 30.90 16.76 -33.64
C GLU A 647 31.99 16.87 -32.58
N PHE A 648 33.11 16.18 -32.79
CA PHE A 648 34.22 16.16 -31.85
C PHE A 648 34.87 17.54 -31.65
N SER A 649 34.90 18.39 -32.68
CA SER A 649 35.42 19.76 -32.57
C SER A 649 34.63 20.65 -31.60
N LYS A 650 33.38 20.29 -31.26
CA LYS A 650 32.51 21.03 -30.34
C LYS A 650 32.75 20.64 -28.88
N TRP A 651 33.49 19.54 -28.65
CA TRP A 651 33.70 18.99 -27.30
C TRP A 651 34.77 19.78 -26.56
N LYS A 652 34.54 19.99 -25.26
CA LYS A 652 35.54 20.61 -24.37
C LYS A 652 36.08 19.58 -23.40
N PHE A 653 37.37 19.66 -23.09
CA PHE A 653 38.07 18.70 -22.26
C PHE A 653 38.46 19.39 -20.96
N ALA A 654 38.13 18.75 -19.84
CA ALA A 654 38.43 19.29 -18.53
C ALA A 654 39.03 18.23 -17.62
N PHE A 655 39.97 18.65 -16.78
CA PHE A 655 40.35 17.89 -15.60
C PHE A 655 39.31 18.16 -14.50
N LEU A 656 38.68 17.11 -13.97
CA LEU A 656 37.71 17.24 -12.89
C LEU A 656 38.29 16.70 -11.60
N SER A 657 38.21 17.53 -10.55
CA SER A 657 38.56 17.17 -9.18
C SER A 657 37.48 17.72 -8.24
N LEU A 658 36.91 16.86 -7.38
CA LEU A 658 35.84 17.24 -6.46
C LEU A 658 34.64 17.95 -7.13
N GLY A 659 34.31 17.54 -8.37
CA GLY A 659 33.19 18.08 -9.14
C GLY A 659 33.42 19.45 -9.78
N ARG A 660 34.65 20.00 -9.72
CA ARG A 660 35.01 21.26 -10.35
C ARG A 660 35.78 21.01 -11.66
N PRO A 661 35.29 21.51 -12.81
CA PRO A 661 36.00 21.38 -14.08
C PRO A 661 37.07 22.46 -14.26
N GLU A 662 38.29 22.03 -14.54
CA GLU A 662 39.41 22.85 -15.01
C GLU A 662 39.68 22.53 -16.48
N TYR A 663 39.36 23.44 -17.39
CA TYR A 663 39.51 23.22 -18.83
C TYR A 663 40.96 23.18 -19.26
N LEU A 664 41.30 22.19 -20.09
CA LEU A 664 42.65 21.96 -20.59
C LEU A 664 42.82 22.56 -21.99
N GLN A 665 44.02 23.04 -22.27
CA GLN A 665 44.45 23.52 -23.60
C GLN A 665 45.18 22.40 -24.35
N ASP A 666 45.24 22.51 -25.68
CA ASP A 666 45.85 21.46 -26.53
C ASP A 666 47.33 21.21 -26.23
N SER A 667 48.05 22.24 -25.78
CA SER A 667 49.46 22.16 -25.36
C SER A 667 49.68 21.63 -23.94
N ASP A 668 48.62 21.41 -23.17
CA ASP A 668 48.74 20.94 -21.79
C ASP A 668 49.16 19.46 -21.78
N ILE A 669 50.18 19.16 -20.97
CA ILE A 669 50.62 17.79 -20.70
C ILE A 669 49.63 17.17 -19.71
N VAL A 670 48.90 16.14 -20.14
CA VAL A 670 47.77 15.57 -19.37
C VAL A 670 48.29 14.84 -18.13
N SER A 671 49.40 14.11 -18.23
CA SER A 671 49.99 13.34 -17.12
C SER A 671 50.33 14.21 -15.89
N ASN A 672 50.71 15.47 -16.09
CA ASN A 672 51.06 16.41 -15.01
C ASN A 672 49.88 16.72 -14.06
N ARG A 673 48.64 16.53 -14.53
CA ARG A 673 47.41 16.80 -13.75
C ARG A 673 47.01 15.63 -12.85
N PHE A 674 47.46 14.41 -13.16
CA PHE A 674 47.06 13.17 -12.47
C PHE A 674 48.23 12.61 -11.63
N GLN A 675 48.56 13.27 -10.52
CA GLN A 675 49.75 12.95 -9.72
C GLN A 675 49.57 11.73 -8.78
N ARG A 676 48.33 11.40 -8.37
CA ARG A 676 48.07 10.28 -7.46
C ARG A 676 47.82 8.98 -8.23
N ARG A 677 48.50 7.90 -7.82
CA ARG A 677 48.49 6.59 -8.52
C ARG A 677 47.26 5.73 -8.20
N ASP A 678 46.62 5.95 -7.04
CA ASP A 678 45.53 5.10 -6.55
C ASP A 678 44.44 5.93 -5.86
N VAL A 679 43.48 6.47 -6.61
CA VAL A 679 42.32 7.16 -6.01
C VAL A 679 41.03 6.52 -6.51
N TYR A 680 40.60 5.46 -5.81
CA TYR A 680 39.25 4.91 -5.93
C TYR A 680 38.33 5.57 -4.88
N GLY A 681 37.09 5.87 -5.27
CA GLY A 681 36.07 6.44 -4.38
C GLY A 681 35.96 7.98 -4.38
N ALA A 682 35.39 8.55 -3.31
CA ALA A 682 34.90 9.93 -3.19
C ALA A 682 35.91 11.10 -3.39
N TRP A 683 37.12 10.81 -3.84
CA TRP A 683 38.21 11.75 -4.09
C TRP A 683 38.67 11.76 -5.56
N GLU A 684 37.80 11.30 -6.45
CA GLU A 684 38.10 10.96 -7.83
C GLU A 684 38.56 12.16 -8.68
N GLN A 685 39.68 11.96 -9.37
CA GLN A 685 40.18 12.80 -10.47
C GLN A 685 39.89 12.07 -11.78
N TYR A 686 39.30 12.74 -12.76
CA TYR A 686 39.00 12.15 -14.08
C TYR A 686 39.10 13.19 -15.19
N LEU A 687 39.24 12.70 -16.42
CA LEU A 687 39.15 13.52 -17.63
C LEU A 687 37.68 13.60 -18.07
N GLY A 688 37.10 14.79 -18.04
CA GLY A 688 35.73 15.03 -18.46
C GLY A 688 35.64 15.48 -19.91
N LEU A 689 34.66 14.91 -20.62
CA LEU A 689 34.29 15.26 -21.98
C LEU A 689 32.98 16.05 -21.93
N GLU A 690 33.06 17.37 -22.07
CA GLU A 690 31.88 18.23 -22.08
C GLU A 690 31.26 18.27 -23.48
N HIS A 691 30.04 17.74 -23.61
CA HIS A 691 29.23 17.83 -24.83
C HIS A 691 27.74 17.62 -24.55
N THR A 692 26.90 17.79 -25.59
CA THR A 692 25.46 17.50 -25.49
C THR A 692 25.21 16.00 -25.57
N ASP A 693 24.25 15.51 -24.78
CA ASP A 693 23.77 14.13 -24.89
C ASP A 693 22.90 13.99 -26.14
N ASN A 694 23.53 13.57 -27.23
CA ASN A 694 22.88 13.35 -28.53
C ASN A 694 22.38 11.90 -28.67
N ALA A 695 22.58 11.04 -27.66
CA ALA A 695 22.07 9.68 -27.71
C ALA A 695 20.54 9.74 -27.76
N PRO A 696 19.87 8.99 -28.67
CA PRO A 696 18.44 8.77 -28.49
C PRO A 696 18.29 8.23 -27.07
N LYS A 697 17.36 8.78 -26.29
CA LYS A 697 17.01 8.30 -24.94
C LYS A 697 16.56 6.83 -25.06
N ARG A 698 17.52 5.91 -25.26
CA ARG A 698 17.33 4.48 -25.17
C ARG A 698 16.88 4.31 -23.73
N SER A 699 15.67 3.81 -23.59
CA SER A 699 15.06 3.49 -22.33
C SER A 699 15.88 2.40 -21.63
N TYR A 700 17.01 2.77 -21.03
CA TYR A 700 17.70 2.01 -19.97
C TYR A 700 16.83 1.89 -18.70
N ALA A 701 15.60 2.40 -18.74
CA ALA A 701 14.54 2.12 -17.78
C ALA A 701 13.92 0.71 -17.93
N ALA A 702 14.26 -0.08 -18.96
CA ALA A 702 13.68 -1.41 -19.15
C ALA A 702 14.42 -2.55 -18.41
N ASN A 703 15.72 -2.41 -18.10
CA ASN A 703 16.55 -3.55 -17.67
C ASN A 703 17.24 -3.41 -16.30
N GLN A 704 17.04 -2.31 -15.57
CA GLN A 704 17.26 -2.32 -14.12
C GLN A 704 16.03 -2.96 -13.49
N ASN A 705 16.21 -3.98 -12.63
CA ASN A 705 15.17 -4.59 -11.80
C ASN A 705 14.56 -3.54 -10.84
N ARG A 706 13.84 -2.53 -11.36
CA ARG A 706 12.72 -1.95 -10.63
C ARG A 706 11.65 -3.01 -10.67
N HIS A 707 11.30 -3.57 -9.51
CA HIS A 707 10.01 -4.22 -9.36
C HIS A 707 8.96 -3.28 -9.98
N THR A 708 8.29 -3.77 -11.01
CA THR A 708 7.61 -2.97 -12.03
C THR A 708 6.26 -2.48 -11.51
N PHE A 709 6.26 -1.71 -10.41
CA PHE A 709 5.03 -1.28 -9.73
C PHE A 709 4.72 0.21 -9.83
N GLU A 710 5.61 1.01 -10.42
CA GLU A 710 5.31 2.42 -10.70
C GLU A 710 5.38 2.66 -12.21
N LYS A 711 4.26 2.42 -12.90
CA LYS A 711 4.03 3.06 -14.20
C LYS A 711 3.51 4.47 -13.94
N PRO A 712 4.07 5.51 -14.59
CA PRO A 712 3.55 6.87 -14.49
C PRO A 712 2.10 6.94 -15.00
N VAL A 713 1.28 7.70 -14.29
CA VAL A 713 -0.12 7.99 -14.66
C VAL A 713 -0.12 8.74 -15.99
N LYS A 714 -0.69 8.12 -17.03
CA LYS A 714 -1.03 8.82 -18.28
C LYS A 714 -2.28 9.66 -18.02
N ILE A 715 -2.12 10.98 -17.98
CA ILE A 715 -3.24 11.91 -18.13
C ILE A 715 -3.51 11.99 -19.63
N TYR A 716 -4.68 11.54 -20.05
CA TYR A 716 -5.19 11.79 -21.38
C TYR A 716 -5.70 13.24 -21.42
N ASN A 717 -5.18 14.03 -22.35
CA ASN A 717 -5.82 15.28 -22.75
C ASN A 717 -7.01 14.98 -23.65
#